data_AF-A0A815RQK6-F1
#
_entry.id   AF-A0A815RQK6-F1
#
_cell.length_a   1.000
_cell.length_b   1.000
_cell.length_c   1.000
_cell.angle_alpha   90.00
_cell.angle_beta   90.00
_cell.angle_gamma   90.00
#
_symmetry.space_group_name_H-M   'P 1'
#
loop_
_entity.id
_entity.type
_entity.pdbx_description
1 polymer ?
#
loop_
_entity_poly.entity_id
_entity_poly.type
_entity_poly.pdbx_seq_one_letter_code
_entity_poly.pdbx_strand_id
1 'polypeptide(L)'
;MLQILRNNCSIYDPCGSYGYCYDDDKGQWTCECKFWWQGTLCDQQSSSGKQVIALGVILGFMMIVIFGIRLHRYLKKRSKTVTLKTQFKCKDIKINQTSSGELSKTRYPSHKLSHFLMGLSTSLLCFLTLSIKWILLKPIHISMTEKLHQRLPLFFQQHAFCSIIELRKEFNIITFPIACLLILMFAMMQKRNQSKTNRWFQIYGALPIPMDVFAHVKRTFSAVIFAIYADELLRIAKELVSGDDTPSDQGVILVYVLQITRVLIIGLRRYPILAAVYLNTVFTLLCATLYAWFDFAIAIFHSSLCQSEFYPTDKNFNNTEGQKLITNFNYYGTGKKLLYFQLGIDVPQYLCLAYISIKLPVFLYRRIRRPKETIDGLTREQEVLLHSSLPHSTETQYVRNLFGITVIGPSNHRFAWISRYIYHWRDDFRFSSRVLSVYASVFLLLFFITVQMVLRGLPVFHELQKFLQGLIDFIISMMNSSREKSAQKAKSEFQLPDLVQVYLIATIITLTIIISQLLVMLVAIRRNLLQAFRGDDCEIPQRTPSDSIEQAGSSVHFAGYFIGYLLWGYMLVGVIAIIIALIGCSFIRFGSVRFVEDILKRVIPILLIIGFKNYLNDILSQYVFLHQDGSILSLKNRRLFMVFVYFNFFLDAFLGLVSSIIRIGRSIIGGILYMCRLDYATTGRKLETMDEGFSAYCGFIHMECAHRHPVMLFFASHLLRQYLGSSTKVSRARHKWHLGVFLLTNPILIYRRKAYLARFHITEKRLMLMGLKGSQTDCIEQPTHKTNQHVSNISQVDMNDLMQQQQYF
;
A
#
# COMPACT_ATOMS: atom_id res chain seq x y z
N MET A 1 -66.74 20.68 -48.74
CA MET A 1 -66.30 22.08 -48.55
C MET A 1 -66.48 22.39 -47.08
N LEU A 2 -65.50 22.74 -46.26
CA LEU A 2 -64.10 23.14 -46.46
C LEU A 2 -63.38 22.89 -45.12
N GLN A 3 -62.10 22.54 -45.18
CA GLN A 3 -61.13 22.35 -44.08
C GLN A 3 -61.05 23.62 -43.19
N ILE A 4 -60.55 23.64 -41.94
CA ILE A 4 -59.24 23.18 -41.46
C ILE A 4 -59.28 22.89 -39.94
N LEU A 5 -58.72 21.73 -39.59
CA LEU A 5 -58.42 21.23 -38.25
C LEU A 5 -57.27 21.99 -37.57
N ARG A 6 -57.45 22.36 -36.29
CA ARG A 6 -56.36 22.38 -35.30
C ARG A 6 -56.95 22.03 -33.93
N ASN A 7 -56.81 20.75 -33.57
CA ASN A 7 -57.23 20.23 -32.27
C ASN A 7 -56.25 20.69 -31.16
N ASN A 8 -56.85 21.24 -30.11
CA ASN A 8 -56.66 20.95 -28.68
C ASN A 8 -55.26 21.09 -28.04
N CYS A 9 -55.14 22.11 -27.18
CA CYS A 9 -54.94 21.86 -25.76
C CYS A 9 -56.28 22.04 -25.04
N SER A 10 -57.00 20.92 -24.85
CA SER A 10 -58.10 20.77 -23.90
C SER A 10 -57.49 20.00 -22.72
N ILE A 11 -57.22 20.65 -21.58
CA ILE A 11 -58.12 20.70 -20.41
C ILE A 11 -58.43 19.24 -20.00
N TYR A 12 -57.62 18.56 -19.17
CA TYR A 12 -57.80 18.60 -17.71
C TYR A 12 -56.62 18.04 -16.86
N ASP A 13 -55.45 17.66 -17.42
CA ASP A 13 -54.20 17.44 -16.64
C ASP A 13 -52.99 17.12 -17.57
N PRO A 14 -52.20 18.08 -18.06
CA PRO A 14 -51.00 17.75 -18.85
C PRO A 14 -49.82 17.35 -17.97
N CYS A 15 -49.80 17.82 -16.73
CA CYS A 15 -48.84 17.52 -15.67
C CYS A 15 -49.69 17.47 -14.41
N GLY A 16 -49.91 16.27 -13.87
CA GLY A 16 -50.83 16.03 -12.73
C GLY A 16 -50.60 16.98 -11.55
N SER A 17 -51.37 16.81 -10.47
CA SER A 17 -51.53 17.70 -9.30
C SER A 17 -50.27 18.28 -8.60
N TYR A 18 -49.06 17.98 -9.08
CA TYR A 18 -47.76 18.35 -8.51
C TYR A 18 -46.75 18.98 -9.51
N GLY A 19 -47.19 19.50 -10.68
CA GLY A 19 -46.33 20.17 -11.66
C GLY A 19 -46.81 21.57 -12.08
N TYR A 20 -45.89 22.45 -12.51
CA TYR A 20 -46.21 23.74 -13.15
C TYR A 20 -45.47 23.88 -14.48
N CYS A 21 -46.10 24.55 -15.46
CA CYS A 21 -45.51 24.82 -16.77
C CYS A 21 -44.79 26.18 -16.76
N TYR A 22 -43.65 26.27 -17.45
CA TYR A 22 -43.09 27.56 -17.85
C TYR A 22 -42.73 27.53 -19.34
N ASP A 23 -42.69 28.72 -19.94
CA ASP A 23 -42.36 28.90 -21.35
C ASP A 23 -40.83 29.06 -21.47
N ASP A 24 -40.20 28.20 -22.27
CA ASP A 24 -38.78 28.33 -22.58
C ASP A 24 -38.58 29.52 -23.54
N ASP A 25 -37.39 30.15 -23.59
CA ASP A 25 -37.10 31.39 -24.35
C ASP A 25 -37.34 31.27 -25.89
N LYS A 26 -37.79 30.11 -26.36
CA LYS A 26 -38.16 29.77 -27.74
C LYS A 26 -39.66 29.55 -27.96
N GLY A 27 -40.52 29.84 -26.97
CA GLY A 27 -41.98 29.71 -27.07
C GLY A 27 -42.49 28.26 -27.03
N GLN A 28 -41.74 27.36 -26.38
CA GLN A 28 -42.14 25.97 -26.13
C GLN A 28 -42.44 25.75 -24.65
N TRP A 29 -43.68 25.32 -24.38
CA TRP A 29 -44.15 24.98 -23.04
C TRP A 29 -43.48 23.71 -22.51
N THR A 30 -42.77 23.82 -21.38
CA THR A 30 -42.14 22.67 -20.69
C THR A 30 -42.69 22.55 -19.26
N CYS A 31 -42.85 21.31 -18.79
CA CYS A 31 -43.32 21.01 -17.43
C CYS A 31 -42.19 20.52 -16.52
N GLU A 32 -42.12 21.05 -15.29
CA GLU A 32 -41.32 20.46 -14.20
C GLU A 32 -42.24 19.89 -13.10
N CYS A 33 -42.03 18.63 -12.70
CA CYS A 33 -42.77 17.96 -11.63
C CYS A 33 -41.91 17.82 -10.36
N LYS A 34 -42.50 18.10 -9.18
CA LYS A 34 -41.71 18.30 -7.95
C LYS A 34 -41.55 17.08 -7.03
N PHE A 35 -42.24 15.95 -7.21
CA PHE A 35 -42.16 14.85 -6.24
C PHE A 35 -42.31 13.43 -6.80
N TRP A 36 -41.50 12.51 -6.26
CA TRP A 36 -41.44 11.08 -6.60
C TRP A 36 -42.19 10.24 -5.56
N TRP A 37 -43.46 9.93 -5.80
CA TRP A 37 -44.12 8.78 -5.18
C TRP A 37 -45.40 8.40 -5.94
N GLN A 38 -45.65 7.10 -6.11
CA GLN A 38 -46.76 6.45 -6.82
C GLN A 38 -46.78 6.56 -8.36
N GLY A 39 -45.88 5.81 -9.01
CA GLY A 39 -46.31 4.78 -9.98
C GLY A 39 -46.98 5.15 -11.31
N THR A 40 -47.12 6.41 -11.71
CA THR A 40 -47.62 6.77 -13.06
C THR A 40 -46.54 7.46 -13.90
N LEU A 41 -46.31 6.91 -15.10
CA LEU A 41 -45.24 7.24 -16.05
C LEU A 41 -45.33 8.70 -16.55
N CYS A 42 -44.31 9.50 -16.28
CA CYS A 42 -43.92 10.64 -17.12
C CYS A 42 -42.70 10.24 -17.95
N ASP A 43 -42.82 10.31 -19.27
CA ASP A 43 -41.90 9.73 -20.25
C ASP A 43 -40.52 10.43 -20.41
N GLN A 44 -40.12 11.25 -19.45
CA GLN A 44 -38.73 11.74 -19.35
C GLN A 44 -38.16 11.55 -17.95
N GLN A 45 -38.23 10.32 -17.46
CA GLN A 45 -37.26 9.88 -16.48
C GLN A 45 -35.88 9.86 -17.15
N SER A 46 -35.01 10.81 -16.78
CA SER A 46 -33.60 10.86 -17.17
C SER A 46 -33.02 9.45 -17.18
N SER A 47 -32.30 9.07 -18.24
CA SER A 47 -31.66 7.75 -18.38
C SER A 47 -30.86 7.38 -17.12
N SER A 48 -30.30 8.38 -16.45
CA SER A 48 -29.62 8.29 -15.16
C SER A 48 -30.52 7.79 -14.02
N GLY A 49 -31.78 8.22 -13.96
CA GLY A 49 -32.75 7.81 -12.93
C GLY A 49 -33.18 6.34 -13.04
N LYS A 50 -33.43 5.85 -14.26
CA LYS A 50 -33.70 4.41 -14.52
C LYS A 50 -32.49 3.55 -14.14
N GLN A 51 -31.30 4.05 -14.42
CA GLN A 51 -30.03 3.42 -14.08
C GLN A 51 -29.79 3.34 -12.57
N VAL A 52 -30.05 4.41 -11.81
CA VAL A 52 -29.89 4.41 -10.35
C VAL A 52 -30.83 3.40 -9.67
N ILE A 53 -32.09 3.28 -10.12
CA ILE A 53 -32.99 2.24 -9.61
C ILE A 53 -32.47 0.84 -9.94
N ALA A 54 -32.06 0.60 -11.19
CA ALA A 54 -31.50 -0.68 -11.59
C ALA A 54 -30.27 -1.05 -10.76
N LEU A 55 -29.41 -0.07 -10.43
CA LEU A 55 -28.25 -0.26 -9.56
C LEU A 55 -28.65 -0.59 -8.12
N GLY A 56 -29.67 0.07 -7.58
CA GLY A 56 -30.25 -0.24 -6.27
C GLY A 56 -30.76 -1.68 -6.19
N VAL A 57 -31.43 -2.16 -7.25
CA VAL A 57 -31.94 -3.54 -7.35
C VAL A 57 -30.79 -4.55 -7.48
N ILE A 58 -29.76 -4.26 -8.30
CA ILE A 58 -28.59 -5.12 -8.46
C ILE A 58 -27.78 -5.21 -7.16
N LEU A 59 -27.58 -4.08 -6.46
CA LEU A 59 -26.92 -4.05 -5.14
C LEU A 59 -27.73 -4.82 -4.10
N GLY A 60 -29.05 -4.66 -4.08
CA GLY A 60 -29.95 -5.45 -3.24
C GLY A 60 -29.81 -6.95 -3.49
N PHE A 61 -29.83 -7.36 -4.76
CA PHE A 61 -29.64 -8.76 -5.15
C PHE A 61 -28.26 -9.30 -4.76
N MET A 62 -27.19 -8.54 -5.01
CA MET A 62 -25.82 -8.91 -4.62
C MET A 62 -25.69 -9.04 -3.10
N MET A 63 -26.31 -8.16 -2.32
CA MET A 63 -26.35 -8.27 -0.86
C MET A 63 -27.09 -9.53 -0.40
N ILE A 64 -28.22 -9.86 -1.02
CA ILE A 64 -28.95 -11.12 -0.75
C ILE A 64 -28.10 -12.34 -1.09
N VAL A 65 -27.40 -12.34 -2.23
CA VAL A 65 -26.51 -13.44 -2.64
C VAL A 65 -25.32 -13.58 -1.68
N ILE A 66 -24.68 -12.47 -1.29
CA ILE A 66 -23.58 -12.48 -0.31
C ILE A 66 -24.07 -12.98 1.04
N PHE A 67 -25.24 -12.55 1.49
CA PHE A 67 -25.85 -13.01 2.74
C PHE A 67 -26.20 -14.50 2.67
N GLY A 68 -26.77 -14.97 1.55
CA GLY A 68 -27.05 -16.38 1.28
C GLY A 68 -25.79 -17.23 1.26
N ILE A 69 -24.69 -16.76 0.66
CA ILE A 69 -23.39 -17.45 0.65
C ILE A 69 -22.79 -17.48 2.06
N ARG A 70 -22.86 -16.38 2.83
CA ARG A 70 -22.41 -16.35 4.24
C ARG A 70 -23.22 -17.31 5.10
N LEU A 71 -24.54 -17.33 4.95
CA LEU A 71 -25.44 -18.25 5.64
C LEU A 71 -25.15 -19.71 5.26
N HIS A 72 -24.96 -20.00 3.98
CA HIS A 72 -24.58 -21.33 3.51
C HIS A 72 -23.22 -21.79 4.06
N ARG A 73 -22.21 -20.90 4.09
CA ARG A 73 -20.91 -21.20 4.70
C ARG A 73 -21.02 -21.41 6.21
N TYR A 74 -21.83 -20.61 6.91
CA TYR A 74 -22.09 -20.77 8.33
C TYR A 74 -22.73 -22.13 8.64
N LEU A 75 -23.75 -22.52 7.87
CA LEU A 75 -24.41 -23.83 7.95
C LEU A 75 -23.44 -24.97 7.62
N LYS A 76 -22.58 -24.82 6.60
CA LYS A 76 -21.58 -25.82 6.20
C LYS A 76 -20.44 -25.94 7.21
N LYS A 77 -20.04 -24.86 7.89
CA LYS A 77 -19.02 -24.86 8.95
C LYS A 77 -19.52 -25.62 10.19
N ARG A 78 -20.83 -25.66 10.44
CA ARG A 78 -21.46 -26.51 11.46
C ARG A 78 -21.48 -28.01 11.10
N SER A 79 -21.41 -28.34 9.80
CA SER A 79 -21.44 -29.72 9.29
C SER A 79 -20.04 -30.38 9.16
N LYS A 80 -18.95 -29.60 9.09
CA LYS A 80 -17.59 -30.11 8.82
C LYS A 80 -16.62 -30.00 10.01
N THR A 81 -17.04 -30.44 11.19
CA THR A 81 -16.10 -30.71 12.32
C THR A 81 -15.67 -32.17 12.40
N VAL A 82 -15.90 -32.97 11.36
CA VAL A 82 -15.45 -34.36 11.29
C VAL A 82 -14.98 -34.65 9.86
N THR A 83 -13.79 -35.25 9.76
CA THR A 83 -13.08 -35.77 8.57
C THR A 83 -12.32 -34.78 7.66
N LEU A 84 -11.00 -34.69 7.91
CA LEU A 84 -10.01 -34.46 6.84
C LEU A 84 -8.82 -35.40 7.09
N LYS A 85 -8.88 -36.61 6.52
CA LYS A 85 -7.76 -37.55 6.41
C LYS A 85 -7.13 -37.38 5.03
N THR A 86 -5.88 -36.93 4.96
CA THR A 86 -5.06 -36.95 3.75
C THR A 86 -4.19 -38.20 3.77
N GLN A 87 -4.45 -39.13 2.84
CA GLN A 87 -3.55 -40.24 2.54
C GLN A 87 -2.49 -39.76 1.54
N PHE A 88 -1.22 -39.83 1.94
CA PHE A 88 -0.08 -39.71 1.04
C PHE A 88 0.34 -41.10 0.58
N LYS A 89 0.37 -41.33 -0.73
CA LYS A 89 1.01 -42.51 -1.34
C LYS A 89 2.03 -41.98 -2.35
N CYS A 90 3.32 -42.13 -2.03
CA CYS A 90 4.42 -41.84 -2.96
C CYS A 90 4.99 -43.15 -3.50
N LYS A 91 5.29 -43.13 -4.79
CA LYS A 91 5.94 -44.19 -5.55
C LYS A 91 7.44 -43.91 -5.60
N ASP A 92 8.26 -44.96 -5.52
CA ASP A 92 9.71 -44.87 -5.48
C ASP A 92 10.30 -44.16 -6.71
N ILE A 93 11.12 -43.15 -6.47
CA ILE A 93 11.93 -42.46 -7.48
C ILE A 93 13.39 -42.71 -7.12
N LYS A 94 14.11 -43.44 -7.97
CA LYS A 94 15.56 -43.59 -7.88
C LYS A 94 16.21 -42.38 -8.53
N ILE A 95 17.02 -41.64 -7.77
CA ILE A 95 17.87 -40.56 -8.27
C ILE A 95 19.32 -41.02 -8.13
N ASN A 96 20.03 -41.08 -9.25
CA ASN A 96 21.47 -41.33 -9.25
C ASN A 96 22.19 -40.11 -8.68
N GLN A 97 22.90 -40.33 -7.58
CA GLN A 97 23.81 -39.36 -6.98
C GLN A 97 25.12 -39.35 -7.76
N THR A 98 25.33 -38.34 -8.60
CA THR A 98 26.67 -37.91 -9.00
C THR A 98 26.83 -36.41 -8.74
N SER A 99 27.95 -36.10 -8.09
CA SER A 99 28.56 -34.78 -7.88
C SER A 99 27.71 -33.69 -7.18
N SER A 100 27.65 -33.75 -5.85
CA SER A 100 27.43 -32.55 -5.01
C SER A 100 28.53 -32.43 -3.96
N GLY A 101 29.77 -32.38 -4.44
CA GLY A 101 30.94 -32.18 -3.61
C GLY A 101 32.05 -31.51 -4.38
N GLU A 102 31.79 -30.35 -4.99
CA GLU A 102 32.81 -29.39 -5.49
C GLU A 102 32.13 -28.22 -6.23
N LEU A 103 31.40 -27.33 -5.52
CA LEU A 103 31.08 -26.03 -6.14
C LEU A 103 30.78 -24.93 -5.12
N SER A 104 31.69 -24.70 -4.17
CA SER A 104 31.60 -23.50 -3.32
C SER A 104 32.94 -23.02 -2.78
N LYS A 105 33.89 -22.75 -3.66
CA LYS A 105 34.93 -21.75 -3.42
C LYS A 105 34.97 -20.87 -4.67
N THR A 106 34.98 -19.55 -4.50
CA THR A 106 35.08 -18.49 -5.54
C THR A 106 33.79 -17.96 -6.20
N ARG A 107 32.93 -17.21 -5.48
CA ARG A 107 32.10 -16.18 -6.16
C ARG A 107 31.43 -15.13 -5.27
N TYR A 108 32.21 -14.29 -4.59
CA TYR A 108 31.69 -13.05 -3.98
C TYR A 108 31.93 -11.75 -4.79
N PRO A 109 32.98 -11.60 -5.63
CA PRO A 109 33.18 -10.33 -6.36
C PRO A 109 32.36 -10.17 -7.65
N SER A 110 31.84 -11.26 -8.26
CA SER A 110 31.17 -11.17 -9.58
C SER A 110 29.73 -10.64 -9.53
N HIS A 111 29.05 -10.65 -8.38
CA HIS A 111 27.65 -10.26 -8.28
C HIS A 111 27.48 -8.73 -8.24
N LYS A 112 28.39 -8.00 -7.55
CA LYS A 112 28.41 -6.53 -7.52
C LYS A 112 28.67 -5.94 -8.90
N LEU A 113 29.65 -6.48 -9.63
CA LEU A 113 29.95 -6.05 -10.99
C LEU A 113 28.76 -6.27 -11.94
N SER A 114 28.06 -7.41 -11.84
CA SER A 114 26.86 -7.66 -12.65
C SER A 114 25.72 -6.68 -12.36
N HIS A 115 25.53 -6.26 -11.09
CA HIS A 115 24.53 -5.26 -10.75
C HIS A 115 24.90 -3.87 -11.22
N PHE A 116 26.18 -3.50 -11.12
CA PHE A 116 26.71 -2.23 -11.62
C PHE A 116 26.57 -2.13 -13.15
N LEU A 117 26.97 -3.17 -13.89
CA LEU A 117 26.81 -3.24 -15.34
C LEU A 117 25.34 -3.16 -15.77
N MET A 118 24.43 -3.77 -14.99
CA MET A 118 22.99 -3.67 -15.25
C MET A 118 22.48 -2.25 -14.99
N GLY A 119 22.94 -1.57 -13.93
CA GLY A 119 22.60 -0.17 -13.69
C GLY A 119 23.07 0.73 -14.83
N LEU A 120 24.33 0.58 -15.24
CA LEU A 120 24.94 1.38 -16.29
C LEU A 120 24.22 1.19 -17.64
N SER A 121 23.90 -0.05 -18.03
CA SER A 121 23.15 -0.29 -19.27
C SER A 121 21.73 0.28 -19.21
N THR A 122 21.06 0.22 -18.06
CA THR A 122 19.72 0.83 -17.90
C THR A 122 19.76 2.35 -17.97
N SER A 123 20.77 3.00 -17.39
CA SER A 123 20.95 4.44 -17.49
C SER A 123 21.28 4.87 -18.93
N LEU A 124 22.11 4.11 -19.64
CA LEU A 124 22.47 4.41 -21.02
C LEU A 124 21.27 4.28 -21.96
N LEU A 125 20.47 3.21 -21.82
CA LEU A 125 19.24 3.04 -22.60
C LEU A 125 18.23 4.16 -22.29
N CYS A 126 18.08 4.54 -21.01
CA CYS A 126 17.22 5.66 -20.62
C CYS A 126 17.68 6.98 -21.26
N PHE A 127 18.98 7.28 -21.22
CA PHE A 127 19.54 8.48 -21.85
C PHE A 127 19.30 8.51 -23.37
N LEU A 128 19.48 7.37 -24.05
CA LEU A 128 19.17 7.24 -25.47
C LEU A 128 17.69 7.55 -25.75
N THR A 129 16.78 7.01 -24.94
CA THR A 129 15.34 7.25 -25.13
C THR A 129 14.90 8.68 -24.86
N LEU A 130 15.49 9.35 -23.86
CA LEU A 130 15.25 10.76 -23.58
C LEU A 130 15.80 11.64 -24.71
N SER A 131 16.92 11.25 -25.31
CA SER A 131 17.50 11.93 -26.48
C SER A 131 16.58 11.80 -27.71
N ILE A 132 16.04 10.61 -27.97
CA ILE A 132 15.05 10.39 -29.04
C ILE A 132 13.80 11.24 -28.80
N LYS A 133 13.27 11.25 -27.57
CA LYS A 133 12.11 12.07 -27.20
C LYS A 133 12.39 13.57 -27.39
N TRP A 134 13.57 14.04 -27.01
CA TRP A 134 13.99 15.43 -27.22
C TRP A 134 14.01 15.80 -28.72
N ILE A 135 14.55 14.92 -29.57
CA ILE A 135 14.58 15.12 -31.03
C ILE A 135 13.16 15.23 -31.59
N LEU A 136 12.24 14.35 -31.16
CA LEU A 136 10.85 14.34 -31.61
C LEU A 136 10.03 15.54 -31.11
N LEU A 137 10.29 16.01 -29.89
CA LEU A 137 9.49 17.06 -29.24
C LEU A 137 9.98 18.48 -29.59
N LYS A 138 11.26 18.64 -29.94
CA LYS A 138 11.86 19.92 -30.38
C LYS A 138 11.09 20.60 -31.53
N PRO A 139 10.75 19.94 -32.65
CA PRO A 139 10.02 20.60 -33.75
C PRO A 139 8.62 21.06 -33.33
N ILE A 140 7.92 20.27 -32.49
CA ILE A 140 6.60 20.62 -31.97
C ILE A 140 6.68 21.87 -31.09
N HIS A 141 7.67 21.94 -30.20
CA HIS A 141 7.90 23.10 -29.34
C HIS A 141 8.16 24.38 -30.16
N ILE A 142 9.01 24.30 -31.19
CA ILE A 142 9.30 25.45 -32.07
C ILE A 142 8.02 25.94 -32.75
N SER A 143 7.22 25.03 -33.32
CA SER A 143 5.95 25.39 -33.96
C SER A 143 4.96 26.05 -32.99
N MET A 144 4.86 25.56 -31.76
CA MET A 144 3.98 26.15 -30.74
C MET A 144 4.46 27.52 -30.28
N THR A 145 5.77 27.71 -30.13
CA THR A 145 6.32 29.04 -29.81
C THR A 145 6.04 30.02 -30.93
N GLU A 146 6.14 29.63 -32.20
CA GLU A 146 5.85 30.50 -33.33
C GLU A 146 4.36 30.90 -33.38
N LYS A 147 3.44 29.95 -33.17
CA LYS A 147 2.00 30.20 -33.07
C LYS A 147 1.65 31.14 -31.92
N LEU A 148 2.33 31.04 -30.78
CA LEU A 148 2.16 31.94 -29.63
C LEU A 148 2.54 33.39 -30.00
N HIS A 149 3.66 33.58 -30.71
CA HIS A 149 4.06 34.92 -31.17
C HIS A 149 3.07 35.50 -32.18
N GLN A 150 2.47 34.65 -33.02
CA GLN A 150 1.47 35.04 -34.02
C GLN A 150 0.04 35.16 -33.44
N ARG A 151 -0.17 34.95 -32.13
CA ARG A 151 -1.49 34.91 -31.47
C ARG A 151 -2.52 33.99 -32.16
N LEU A 152 -2.04 32.91 -32.77
CA LEU A 152 -2.86 31.88 -33.38
C LEU A 152 -3.35 30.87 -32.32
N PRO A 153 -4.43 30.13 -32.59
CA PRO A 153 -4.90 29.10 -31.67
C PRO A 153 -3.81 28.04 -31.43
N LEU A 154 -3.51 27.80 -30.16
CA LEU A 154 -2.39 26.98 -29.67
C LEU A 154 -2.74 25.49 -29.69
N PHE A 155 -2.91 24.90 -30.87
CA PHE A 155 -3.07 23.46 -31.05
C PHE A 155 -2.05 22.91 -32.06
N PHE A 156 -1.58 21.69 -31.82
CA PHE A 156 -0.75 20.94 -32.77
C PHE A 156 -1.61 19.89 -33.49
N GLN A 157 -1.41 19.74 -34.81
CA GLN A 157 -2.11 18.72 -35.59
C GLN A 157 -1.44 17.37 -35.31
N GLN A 158 -2.18 16.47 -34.69
CA GLN A 158 -1.70 15.12 -34.36
C GLN A 158 -1.14 14.42 -35.60
N HIS A 159 -0.03 13.71 -35.40
CA HIS A 159 0.57 12.88 -36.45
C HIS A 159 -0.40 11.76 -36.84
N ALA A 160 -0.39 11.31 -38.10
CA ALA A 160 -1.24 10.20 -38.57
C ALA A 160 -1.07 8.88 -37.78
N PHE A 161 0.03 8.73 -37.05
CA PHE A 161 0.24 7.62 -36.13
C PHE A 161 -0.70 7.67 -34.91
N CYS A 162 -1.03 8.87 -34.43
CA CYS A 162 -1.91 9.06 -33.28
C CYS A 162 -3.36 8.73 -33.63
N SER A 163 -3.86 9.05 -34.82
CA SER A 163 -5.24 8.71 -35.22
C SER A 163 -5.52 7.20 -35.23
N ILE A 164 -4.50 6.36 -35.53
CA ILE A 164 -4.60 4.89 -35.46
C ILE A 164 -4.69 4.39 -34.02
N ILE A 165 -3.99 5.04 -33.08
CA ILE A 165 -4.00 4.69 -31.66
C ILE A 165 -5.24 5.27 -30.95
N GLU A 166 -5.73 6.41 -31.44
CA GLU A 166 -6.76 7.24 -30.84
C GLU A 166 -8.18 6.89 -31.28
N LEU A 167 -8.35 6.00 -32.28
CA LEU A 167 -9.67 5.54 -32.77
C LEU A 167 -10.61 5.02 -31.66
N ARG A 168 -10.05 4.68 -30.49
CA ARG A 168 -10.76 4.72 -29.20
C ARG A 168 -9.74 4.85 -28.07
N LYS A 169 -9.59 6.05 -27.48
CA LYS A 169 -8.68 6.42 -26.35
C LYS A 169 -8.70 5.44 -25.14
N GLU A 170 -9.68 4.56 -25.06
CA GLU A 170 -10.00 3.76 -23.87
C GLU A 170 -9.32 2.39 -23.80
N PHE A 171 -8.94 1.76 -24.93
CA PHE A 171 -8.66 0.32 -24.96
C PHE A 171 -7.29 -0.13 -25.52
N ASN A 172 -6.43 0.77 -26.01
CA ASN A 172 -5.10 0.42 -26.57
C ASN A 172 -5.15 -0.84 -27.46
N ILE A 173 -5.79 -0.73 -28.62
CA ILE A 173 -6.17 -1.84 -29.52
C ILE A 173 -4.97 -2.72 -29.92
N ILE A 174 -3.74 -2.21 -29.87
CA ILE A 174 -2.55 -2.91 -30.37
C ILE A 174 -1.92 -3.83 -29.30
N THR A 175 -1.70 -3.34 -28.07
CA THR A 175 -0.90 -4.08 -27.06
C THR A 175 -1.72 -5.05 -26.22
N PHE A 176 -3.02 -4.79 -26.05
CA PHE A 176 -3.90 -5.61 -25.22
C PHE A 176 -4.23 -6.99 -25.83
N PRO A 177 -4.62 -7.13 -27.12
CA PRO A 177 -4.89 -8.44 -27.72
C PRO A 177 -3.67 -9.35 -27.72
N ILE A 178 -2.48 -8.78 -27.95
CA ILE A 178 -1.21 -9.50 -27.88
C ILE A 178 -0.98 -10.04 -26.45
N ALA A 179 -1.25 -9.23 -25.42
CA ALA A 179 -1.13 -9.68 -24.03
C ALA A 179 -2.10 -10.85 -23.73
N CYS A 180 -3.37 -10.74 -24.14
CA CYS A 180 -4.36 -11.80 -23.97
C CYS A 180 -3.95 -13.11 -24.66
N LEU A 181 -3.41 -13.04 -25.88
CA LEU A 181 -2.89 -14.20 -26.60
C LEU A 181 -1.73 -14.84 -25.85
N LEU A 182 -0.78 -14.04 -25.35
CA LEU A 182 0.35 -14.54 -24.55
C LEU A 182 -0.11 -15.22 -23.25
N ILE A 183 -1.11 -14.66 -22.56
CA ILE A 183 -1.68 -15.26 -21.34
C ILE A 183 -2.29 -16.63 -21.66
N LEU A 184 -3.09 -16.71 -22.71
CA LEU A 184 -3.73 -17.95 -23.15
C LEU A 184 -2.68 -19.00 -23.56
N MET A 185 -1.64 -18.58 -24.29
CA MET A 185 -0.51 -19.43 -24.65
C MET A 185 0.23 -19.97 -23.43
N PHE A 186 0.51 -19.12 -22.43
CA PHE A 186 1.15 -19.53 -21.18
C PHE A 186 0.27 -20.48 -20.36
N ALA A 187 -1.04 -20.25 -20.32
CA ALA A 187 -2.00 -21.15 -19.67
C ALA A 187 -2.02 -22.54 -20.35
N MET A 188 -2.04 -22.59 -21.69
CA MET A 188 -1.96 -23.86 -22.44
C MET A 188 -0.65 -24.60 -22.19
N MET A 189 0.48 -23.89 -22.14
CA MET A 189 1.78 -24.49 -21.82
C MET A 189 1.85 -25.02 -20.41
N GLN A 190 1.32 -24.28 -19.43
CA GLN A 190 1.27 -24.72 -18.05
C GLN A 190 0.44 -26.00 -17.92
N LYS A 191 -0.71 -26.08 -18.60
CA LYS A 191 -1.53 -27.30 -18.69
C LYS A 191 -0.75 -28.46 -19.30
N ARG A 192 -0.02 -28.24 -20.40
CA ARG A 192 0.80 -29.27 -21.06
C ARG A 192 1.92 -29.80 -20.17
N ASN A 193 2.58 -28.93 -19.39
CA ASN A 193 3.64 -29.32 -18.47
C ASN A 193 3.11 -30.04 -17.22
N GLN A 194 2.00 -29.57 -16.63
CA GLN A 194 1.36 -30.22 -15.48
C GLN A 194 0.79 -31.60 -15.83
N SER A 195 0.32 -31.82 -17.06
CA SER A 195 -0.12 -33.13 -17.52
C SER A 195 0.97 -34.22 -17.45
N LYS A 196 2.25 -33.85 -17.33
CA LYS A 196 3.37 -34.79 -17.15
C LYS A 196 3.74 -35.05 -15.69
N THR A 197 3.27 -34.24 -14.74
CA THR A 197 3.63 -34.31 -13.30
C THR A 197 2.39 -34.22 -12.42
N ASN A 198 1.75 -35.38 -12.22
CA ASN A 198 0.67 -35.68 -11.26
C ASN A 198 -0.67 -34.89 -11.33
N ARG A 199 -1.76 -35.68 -11.30
CA ARG A 199 -3.17 -35.31 -11.57
C ARG A 199 -3.90 -34.55 -10.45
N TRP A 200 -3.26 -34.10 -9.37
CA TRP A 200 -3.97 -33.83 -8.10
C TRP A 200 -4.21 -32.36 -7.72
N PHE A 201 -3.73 -31.39 -8.48
CA PHE A 201 -4.19 -29.99 -8.37
C PHE A 201 -4.91 -29.58 -9.65
N GLN A 202 -6.09 -30.18 -9.87
CA GLN A 202 -7.02 -29.79 -10.91
C GLN A 202 -7.77 -28.51 -10.49
N ILE A 203 -7.18 -27.35 -10.74
CA ILE A 203 -7.97 -26.15 -11.01
C ILE A 203 -7.96 -25.99 -12.53
N TYR A 204 -8.97 -26.56 -13.19
CA TYR A 204 -9.14 -26.47 -14.63
C TYR A 204 -9.18 -24.99 -15.06
N GLY A 205 -8.29 -24.59 -15.99
CA GLY A 205 -8.33 -23.26 -16.61
C GLY A 205 -7.72 -22.11 -15.81
N ALA A 206 -6.96 -22.38 -14.73
CA ALA A 206 -6.35 -21.31 -13.94
C ALA A 206 -5.32 -20.50 -14.74
N LEU A 207 -5.45 -19.17 -14.69
CA LEU A 207 -4.44 -18.23 -15.20
C LEU A 207 -3.07 -18.50 -14.56
N PRO A 208 -1.96 -18.32 -15.30
CA PRO A 208 -0.63 -18.55 -14.77
C PRO A 208 -0.35 -17.54 -13.67
N ILE A 209 0.13 -17.99 -12.51
CA ILE A 209 0.41 -17.12 -11.36
C ILE A 209 1.38 -16.00 -11.80
N PRO A 210 1.01 -14.72 -11.66
CA PRO A 210 1.86 -13.62 -12.14
C PRO A 210 3.08 -13.47 -11.24
N MET A 211 2.88 -13.70 -9.94
CA MET A 211 3.90 -13.53 -8.94
C MET A 211 3.61 -14.33 -7.68
N ASP A 212 4.67 -14.87 -7.09
CA ASP A 212 4.63 -15.26 -5.69
C ASP A 212 4.87 -14.03 -4.80
N VAL A 213 3.79 -13.65 -4.12
CA VAL A 213 3.72 -12.45 -3.29
C VAL A 213 4.45 -12.65 -1.96
N PHE A 214 4.73 -13.89 -1.55
CA PHE A 214 5.42 -14.24 -0.31
C PHE A 214 6.89 -14.61 -0.53
N ALA A 215 7.27 -15.04 -1.74
CA ALA A 215 8.66 -15.44 -2.03
C ALA A 215 9.66 -14.28 -2.14
N HIS A 216 10.92 -14.58 -1.80
CA HIS A 216 12.07 -13.68 -1.91
C HIS A 216 12.70 -13.59 -3.31
N VAL A 217 12.19 -14.36 -4.27
CA VAL A 217 12.83 -14.58 -5.56
C VAL A 217 12.44 -13.49 -6.55
N LYS A 218 13.43 -12.83 -7.17
CA LYS A 218 13.26 -11.79 -8.22
C LYS A 218 12.40 -10.56 -7.81
N ARG A 219 12.27 -10.26 -6.52
CA ARG A 219 11.48 -9.14 -5.94
C ARG A 219 11.68 -7.76 -6.58
N THR A 220 12.91 -7.40 -6.96
CA THR A 220 13.19 -6.08 -7.57
C THR A 220 12.57 -5.93 -8.95
N PHE A 221 12.38 -7.02 -9.68
CA PHE A 221 11.70 -6.99 -10.97
C PHE A 221 10.20 -6.70 -10.81
N SER A 222 9.57 -7.33 -9.82
CA SER A 222 8.18 -7.04 -9.45
C SER A 222 7.97 -5.56 -9.18
N ALA A 223 8.81 -5.03 -8.30
CA ALA A 223 8.62 -3.71 -7.75
C ALA A 223 8.65 -2.64 -8.84
N VAL A 224 9.52 -2.82 -9.85
CA VAL A 224 9.57 -1.93 -11.02
C VAL A 224 8.28 -2.00 -11.84
N ILE A 225 7.69 -3.18 -12.06
CA ILE A 225 6.43 -3.31 -12.82
C ILE A 225 5.27 -2.63 -12.07
N PHE A 226 5.17 -2.85 -10.76
CA PHE A 226 4.17 -2.19 -9.93
C PHE A 226 4.37 -0.67 -9.85
N ALA A 227 5.60 -0.19 -9.93
CA ALA A 227 5.87 1.23 -10.00
C ALA A 227 5.30 1.83 -11.30
N ILE A 228 5.43 1.16 -12.46
CA ILE A 228 4.85 1.69 -13.70
C ILE A 228 3.31 1.66 -13.68
N TYR A 229 2.69 0.67 -13.01
CA TYR A 229 1.23 0.69 -12.81
C TYR A 229 0.76 1.94 -12.05
N ALA A 230 1.54 2.42 -11.08
CA ALA A 230 1.17 3.60 -10.30
C ALA A 230 1.12 4.88 -11.15
N ASP A 231 2.05 5.05 -12.10
CA ASP A 231 2.02 6.18 -13.05
C ASP A 231 0.77 6.15 -13.94
N GLU A 232 0.44 4.98 -14.50
CA GLU A 232 -0.71 4.83 -15.39
C GLU A 232 -2.04 5.06 -14.67
N LEU A 233 -2.15 4.59 -13.43
CA LEU A 233 -3.31 4.87 -12.58
C LEU A 233 -3.45 6.37 -12.26
N LEU A 234 -2.33 7.06 -12.03
CA LEU A 234 -2.34 8.50 -11.80
C LEU A 234 -2.81 9.27 -13.04
N ARG A 235 -2.40 8.87 -14.24
CA ARG A 235 -2.85 9.47 -15.51
C ARG A 235 -4.36 9.33 -15.69
N ILE A 236 -4.91 8.13 -15.44
CA ILE A 236 -6.36 7.91 -15.47
C ILE A 236 -7.06 8.78 -14.42
N ALA A 237 -6.55 8.79 -13.18
CA ALA A 237 -7.16 9.59 -12.12
C ALA A 237 -7.22 11.08 -12.47
N LYS A 238 -6.18 11.62 -13.12
CA LYS A 238 -6.20 12.99 -13.64
C LYS A 238 -7.28 13.21 -14.69
N GLU A 239 -7.38 12.31 -15.67
CA GLU A 239 -8.38 12.40 -16.74
C GLU A 239 -9.81 12.37 -16.18
N LEU A 240 -10.07 11.56 -15.13
CA LEU A 240 -11.36 11.57 -14.43
C LEU A 240 -11.64 12.91 -13.72
N VAL A 241 -10.63 13.50 -13.08
CA VAL A 241 -10.79 14.76 -12.34
C VAL A 241 -10.95 15.96 -13.27
N SER A 242 -10.30 15.93 -14.46
CA SER A 242 -10.42 17.02 -15.45
C SER A 242 -11.76 17.03 -16.19
N GLY A 243 -12.56 15.96 -16.12
CA GLY A 243 -13.94 15.95 -16.62
C GLY A 243 -14.10 16.05 -18.14
N ASP A 244 -13.02 15.86 -18.91
CA ASP A 244 -13.07 15.92 -20.37
C ASP A 244 -13.67 14.63 -20.95
N ASP A 245 -14.66 14.80 -21.81
CA ASP A 245 -15.28 13.81 -22.70
C ASP A 245 -16.14 12.72 -22.04
N THR A 246 -17.20 13.09 -21.32
CA THR A 246 -18.41 12.23 -21.31
C THR A 246 -19.42 12.79 -22.30
N PRO A 247 -19.67 12.13 -23.45
CA PRO A 247 -20.78 12.52 -24.31
C PRO A 247 -22.06 12.47 -23.47
N SER A 248 -22.80 13.58 -23.45
CA SER A 248 -24.04 13.80 -22.67
C SER A 248 -25.10 12.70 -22.86
N ASP A 249 -24.95 11.88 -23.90
CA ASP A 249 -25.88 10.84 -24.32
C ASP A 249 -25.57 9.46 -23.73
N GLN A 250 -24.42 9.27 -23.04
CA GLN A 250 -24.07 8.01 -22.41
C GLN A 250 -24.46 7.99 -20.93
N GLY A 251 -25.27 7.00 -20.52
CA GLY A 251 -25.72 6.90 -19.14
C GLY A 251 -24.56 6.70 -18.15
N VAL A 252 -24.69 7.33 -16.97
CA VAL A 252 -23.69 7.42 -15.90
C VAL A 252 -23.07 6.07 -15.52
N ILE A 253 -23.85 4.98 -15.53
CA ILE A 253 -23.34 3.64 -15.20
C ILE A 253 -22.33 3.15 -16.24
N LEU A 254 -22.61 3.37 -17.53
CA LEU A 254 -21.75 2.90 -18.60
C LEU A 254 -20.37 3.55 -18.48
N VAL A 255 -20.34 4.84 -18.12
CA VAL A 255 -19.10 5.59 -17.86
C VAL A 255 -18.32 4.94 -16.71
N TYR A 256 -18.94 4.69 -15.55
CA TYR A 256 -18.23 4.06 -14.42
C TYR A 256 -17.73 2.64 -14.72
N VAL A 257 -18.55 1.82 -15.39
CA VAL A 257 -18.14 0.46 -15.79
C VAL A 257 -16.96 0.52 -16.76
N LEU A 258 -16.98 1.47 -17.70
CA LEU A 258 -15.90 1.68 -18.64
C LEU A 258 -14.60 2.10 -17.93
N GLN A 259 -14.69 2.98 -16.94
CA GLN A 259 -13.53 3.40 -16.14
C GLN A 259 -12.94 2.24 -15.30
N ILE A 260 -13.79 1.43 -14.65
CA ILE A 260 -13.35 0.24 -13.91
C ILE A 260 -12.68 -0.76 -14.88
N THR A 261 -13.25 -0.94 -16.07
CA THR A 261 -12.70 -1.82 -17.10
C THR A 261 -11.33 -1.33 -17.57
N ARG A 262 -11.15 -0.01 -17.72
CA ARG A 262 -9.86 0.60 -18.09
C ARG A 262 -8.76 0.30 -17.08
N VAL A 263 -9.08 0.39 -15.78
CA VAL A 263 -8.15 0.02 -14.69
C VAL A 263 -7.78 -1.46 -14.73
N LEU A 264 -8.74 -2.35 -14.96
CA LEU A 264 -8.50 -3.79 -15.08
C LEU A 264 -7.61 -4.13 -16.28
N ILE A 265 -7.81 -3.45 -17.41
CA ILE A 265 -7.04 -3.66 -18.65
C ILE A 265 -5.57 -3.30 -18.46
N ILE A 266 -5.25 -2.23 -17.73
CA ILE A 266 -3.87 -1.88 -17.38
C ILE A 266 -3.19 -3.03 -16.63
N GLY A 267 -3.87 -3.60 -15.64
CA GLY A 267 -3.36 -4.75 -14.90
C GLY A 267 -3.08 -5.94 -15.81
N LEU A 268 -4.01 -6.26 -16.72
CA LEU A 268 -3.91 -7.37 -17.67
C LEU A 268 -2.79 -7.16 -18.70
N ARG A 269 -2.52 -5.94 -19.15
CA ARG A 269 -1.54 -5.66 -20.20
C ARG A 269 -0.13 -6.15 -19.85
N ARG A 270 0.36 -5.88 -18.63
CA ARG A 270 1.71 -6.32 -18.18
C ARG A 270 1.72 -7.63 -17.41
N TYR A 271 0.56 -8.27 -17.27
CA TYR A 271 0.44 -9.60 -16.67
C TYR A 271 1.34 -10.68 -17.32
N PRO A 272 1.45 -10.78 -18.67
CA PRO A 272 2.30 -11.79 -19.30
C PRO A 272 3.77 -11.66 -18.90
N ILE A 273 4.26 -10.44 -18.68
CA ILE A 273 5.66 -10.19 -18.30
C ILE A 273 5.96 -10.80 -16.92
N LEU A 274 5.05 -10.57 -15.96
CA LEU A 274 5.14 -11.14 -14.62
C LEU A 274 5.04 -12.67 -14.67
N ALA A 275 4.03 -13.19 -15.36
CA ALA A 275 3.81 -14.62 -15.53
C ALA A 275 5.00 -15.33 -16.20
N ALA A 276 5.65 -14.72 -17.20
CA ALA A 276 6.82 -15.28 -17.86
C ALA A 276 8.04 -15.41 -16.92
N VAL A 277 8.27 -14.39 -16.08
CA VAL A 277 9.35 -14.41 -15.09
C VAL A 277 9.07 -15.41 -13.99
N TYR A 278 7.80 -15.59 -13.62
CA TYR A 278 7.37 -16.70 -12.79
C TYR A 278 7.68 -18.01 -13.50
N LEU A 279 7.05 -18.37 -14.63
CA LEU A 279 7.23 -19.66 -15.31
C LEU A 279 8.69 -20.03 -15.63
N ASN A 280 9.54 -19.03 -15.93
CA ASN A 280 10.99 -19.20 -16.09
C ASN A 280 11.39 -20.28 -17.12
N THR A 281 10.62 -20.43 -18.19
CA THR A 281 10.97 -21.27 -19.36
C THR A 281 11.61 -20.41 -20.46
N VAL A 282 12.43 -21.01 -21.32
CA VAL A 282 13.11 -20.28 -22.41
C VAL A 282 12.08 -19.61 -23.32
N PHE A 283 11.06 -20.37 -23.75
CA PHE A 283 10.00 -19.87 -24.62
C PHE A 283 9.20 -18.72 -23.98
N THR A 284 8.72 -18.88 -22.73
CA THR A 284 7.94 -17.83 -22.05
C THR A 284 8.75 -16.55 -21.88
N LEU A 285 10.05 -16.67 -21.56
CA LEU A 285 10.94 -15.52 -21.43
C LEU A 285 11.21 -14.84 -22.77
N LEU A 286 11.37 -15.60 -23.86
CA LEU A 286 11.57 -15.05 -25.21
C LEU A 286 10.34 -14.26 -25.69
N CYS A 287 9.14 -14.81 -25.55
CA CYS A 287 7.91 -14.10 -25.89
C CYS A 287 7.75 -12.82 -25.06
N ALA A 288 8.06 -12.88 -23.76
CA ALA A 288 8.00 -11.71 -22.89
C ALA A 288 9.06 -10.65 -23.23
N THR A 289 10.26 -11.03 -23.68
CA THR A 289 11.28 -10.07 -24.13
C THR A 289 10.83 -9.31 -25.38
N LEU A 290 10.28 -10.02 -26.37
CA LEU A 290 9.78 -9.40 -27.60
C LEU A 290 8.61 -8.46 -27.30
N TYR A 291 7.67 -8.91 -26.47
CA TYR A 291 6.54 -8.10 -26.03
C TYR A 291 6.99 -6.84 -25.27
N ALA A 292 7.95 -6.96 -24.34
CA ALA A 292 8.45 -5.81 -23.58
C ALA A 292 9.16 -4.77 -24.46
N TRP A 293 9.91 -5.19 -25.49
CA TRP A 293 10.53 -4.26 -26.44
C TRP A 293 9.51 -3.56 -27.33
N PHE A 294 8.46 -4.28 -27.73
CA PHE A 294 7.35 -3.71 -28.49
C PHE A 294 6.55 -2.69 -27.66
N ASP A 295 6.18 -3.03 -26.42
CA ASP A 295 5.52 -2.12 -25.47
C ASP A 295 6.39 -0.88 -25.19
N PHE A 296 7.71 -1.07 -25.04
CA PHE A 296 8.67 0.02 -24.86
C PHE A 296 8.70 0.99 -26.03
N ALA A 297 8.76 0.48 -27.27
CA ALA A 297 8.74 1.33 -28.46
C ALA A 297 7.43 2.11 -28.57
N ILE A 298 6.28 1.45 -28.39
CA ILE A 298 4.96 2.10 -28.41
C ILE A 298 4.86 3.18 -27.33
N ALA A 299 5.33 2.91 -26.11
CA ALA A 299 5.29 3.88 -25.02
C ALA A 299 6.10 5.15 -25.35
N ILE A 300 7.25 5.02 -26.00
CA ILE A 300 8.07 6.17 -26.44
C ILE A 300 7.33 6.98 -27.50
N PHE A 301 6.81 6.35 -28.55
CA PHE A 301 6.12 7.05 -29.62
C PHE A 301 4.82 7.71 -29.12
N HIS A 302 4.01 6.99 -28.34
CA HIS A 302 2.77 7.51 -27.78
C HIS A 302 3.02 8.73 -26.86
N SER A 303 3.98 8.63 -25.95
CA SER A 303 4.30 9.72 -25.01
C SER A 303 5.01 10.91 -25.67
N SER A 304 5.63 10.72 -26.83
CA SER A 304 6.32 11.80 -27.55
C SER A 304 5.41 12.54 -28.53
N LEU A 305 4.50 11.82 -29.22
CA LEU A 305 3.73 12.36 -30.34
C LEU A 305 2.24 12.56 -30.05
N CYS A 306 1.64 11.76 -29.15
CA CYS A 306 0.19 11.74 -28.96
C CYS A 306 -0.27 12.37 -27.65
N GLN A 307 0.48 12.21 -26.56
CA GLN A 307 0.08 12.73 -25.25
C GLN A 307 1.22 13.50 -24.58
N SER A 308 1.38 14.78 -24.93
CA SER A 308 2.30 15.70 -24.26
C SER A 308 1.60 16.53 -23.19
N GLU A 309 2.02 16.39 -21.92
CA GLU A 309 1.35 17.04 -20.78
C GLU A 309 1.34 18.58 -20.85
N PHE A 310 2.23 19.20 -21.63
CA PHE A 310 2.32 20.64 -21.80
C PHE A 310 1.84 21.16 -23.16
N TYR A 311 1.44 20.31 -24.11
CA TYR A 311 0.94 20.77 -25.41
C TYR A 311 -0.39 20.08 -25.72
N PRO A 312 -1.51 20.82 -25.80
CA PRO A 312 -2.83 20.27 -26.09
C PRO A 312 -2.96 19.90 -27.58
N THR A 313 -3.76 18.87 -27.84
CA THR A 313 -3.90 18.26 -29.17
C THR A 313 -5.26 18.48 -29.85
N ASP A 314 -6.35 18.77 -29.12
CA ASP A 314 -7.68 18.87 -29.73
C ASP A 314 -8.01 20.30 -30.22
N LYS A 315 -8.80 20.37 -31.29
CA LYS A 315 -9.28 21.63 -31.89
C LYS A 315 -10.47 22.25 -31.14
N ASN A 316 -11.19 21.47 -30.34
CA ASN A 316 -12.40 21.88 -29.61
C ASN A 316 -12.11 22.24 -28.14
N PHE A 317 -10.84 22.51 -27.81
CA PHE A 317 -10.40 22.73 -26.42
C PHE A 317 -11.00 24.00 -25.82
N ASN A 318 -11.53 23.88 -24.60
CA ASN A 318 -12.10 24.99 -23.83
C ASN A 318 -11.09 26.15 -23.65
N ASN A 319 -11.57 27.40 -23.78
CA ASN A 319 -10.76 28.63 -23.64
C ASN A 319 -9.92 28.68 -22.35
N THR A 320 -10.36 27.99 -21.29
CA THR A 320 -9.70 27.88 -19.98
C THR A 320 -8.39 27.10 -20.02
N GLU A 321 -8.26 26.05 -20.83
CA GLU A 321 -7.02 25.25 -20.96
C GLU A 321 -5.97 25.97 -21.81
N GLY A 322 -6.40 26.66 -22.88
CA GLY A 322 -5.54 27.54 -23.66
C GLY A 322 -4.98 28.69 -22.81
N GLN A 323 -5.80 29.25 -21.91
CA GLN A 323 -5.34 30.22 -20.91
C GLN A 323 -4.29 29.62 -19.96
N LYS A 324 -4.49 28.39 -19.45
CA LYS A 324 -3.48 27.70 -18.62
C LYS A 324 -2.15 27.56 -19.36
N LEU A 325 -2.18 27.18 -20.64
CA LEU A 325 -0.97 27.06 -21.46
C LEU A 325 -0.25 28.40 -21.63
N ILE A 326 -1.00 29.47 -21.91
CA ILE A 326 -0.46 30.84 -22.01
C ILE A 326 0.17 31.25 -20.68
N THR A 327 -0.48 31.00 -19.54
CA THR A 327 0.10 31.31 -18.21
C THR A 327 1.40 30.54 -17.96
N ASN A 328 1.49 29.29 -18.40
CA ASN A 328 2.71 28.50 -18.28
C ASN A 328 3.84 29.05 -19.14
N PHE A 329 3.57 29.43 -20.39
CA PHE A 329 4.56 30.06 -21.27
C PHE A 329 5.03 31.42 -20.75
N ASN A 330 4.12 32.22 -20.18
CA ASN A 330 4.44 33.51 -19.59
C ASN A 330 5.34 33.37 -18.35
N TYR A 331 5.11 32.35 -17.52
CA TYR A 331 5.87 32.15 -16.29
C TYR A 331 7.22 31.44 -16.51
N TYR A 332 7.23 30.32 -17.24
CA TYR A 332 8.45 29.52 -17.48
C TYR A 332 9.29 30.05 -18.65
N GLY A 333 8.73 30.93 -19.47
CA GLY A 333 9.31 31.46 -20.69
C GLY A 333 9.12 30.55 -21.90
N THR A 334 9.24 31.12 -23.11
CA THR A 334 9.20 30.42 -24.41
C THR A 334 10.49 29.64 -24.74
N GLY A 335 11.43 29.55 -23.79
CA GLY A 335 12.72 28.91 -23.99
C GLY A 335 12.70 27.39 -23.78
N LYS A 336 13.88 26.77 -23.92
CA LYS A 336 14.09 25.31 -23.78
C LYS A 336 13.77 24.75 -22.38
N LYS A 337 13.46 25.57 -21.38
CA LYS A 337 13.21 25.16 -19.99
C LYS A 337 12.00 24.23 -19.85
N LEU A 338 10.90 24.53 -20.54
CA LEU A 338 9.68 23.70 -20.52
C LEU A 338 9.95 22.29 -21.04
N LEU A 339 10.79 22.19 -22.08
CA LEU A 339 11.22 20.91 -22.64
C LEU A 339 12.05 20.08 -21.64
N TYR A 340 12.95 20.73 -20.89
CA TYR A 340 13.72 20.04 -19.83
C TYR A 340 12.84 19.58 -18.68
N PHE A 341 11.84 20.37 -18.25
CA PHE A 341 10.90 19.94 -17.22
C PHE A 341 10.07 18.75 -17.67
N GLN A 342 9.56 18.76 -18.91
CA GLN A 342 8.80 17.64 -19.46
C GLN A 342 9.65 16.37 -19.53
N LEU A 343 10.89 16.46 -20.02
CA LEU A 343 11.81 15.33 -20.03
C LEU A 343 12.10 14.81 -18.61
N GLY A 344 12.26 15.72 -17.64
CA GLY A 344 12.50 15.41 -16.23
C GLY A 344 11.37 14.63 -15.56
N ILE A 345 10.11 14.95 -15.89
CA ILE A 345 8.93 14.22 -15.38
C ILE A 345 8.97 12.77 -15.84
N ASP A 346 9.30 12.51 -17.10
CA ASP A 346 9.23 11.15 -17.66
C ASP A 346 10.45 10.27 -17.35
N VAL A 347 11.50 10.81 -16.71
CA VAL A 347 12.74 10.07 -16.37
C VAL A 347 12.45 8.77 -15.61
N PRO A 348 11.68 8.76 -14.49
CA PRO A 348 11.49 7.53 -13.72
C PRO A 348 10.73 6.46 -14.49
N GLN A 349 9.77 6.86 -15.34
CA GLN A 349 8.99 5.93 -16.16
C GLN A 349 9.90 5.23 -17.19
N TYR A 350 10.71 6.00 -17.94
CA TYR A 350 11.63 5.42 -18.91
C TYR A 350 12.75 4.61 -18.26
N LEU A 351 13.21 5.00 -17.08
CA LEU A 351 14.18 4.21 -16.31
C LEU A 351 13.60 2.84 -15.90
N CYS A 352 12.35 2.80 -15.45
CA CYS A 352 11.65 1.56 -15.11
C CYS A 352 11.43 0.67 -16.34
N LEU A 353 11.02 1.25 -17.46
CA LEU A 353 10.82 0.49 -18.71
C LEU A 353 12.15 -0.03 -19.28
N ALA A 354 13.20 0.80 -19.30
CA ALA A 354 14.55 0.40 -19.72
C ALA A 354 15.09 -0.74 -18.85
N TYR A 355 14.83 -0.70 -17.55
CA TYR A 355 15.17 -1.78 -16.62
C TYR A 355 14.53 -3.13 -16.99
N ILE A 356 13.24 -3.12 -17.33
CA ILE A 356 12.54 -4.34 -17.76
C ILE A 356 13.11 -4.85 -19.08
N SER A 357 13.31 -3.95 -20.05
CA SER A 357 13.82 -4.26 -21.39
C SER A 357 15.21 -4.90 -21.38
N ILE A 358 16.06 -4.58 -20.39
CA ILE A 358 17.42 -5.17 -20.26
C ILE A 358 17.42 -6.42 -19.38
N LYS A 359 16.62 -6.43 -18.30
CA LYS A 359 16.68 -7.52 -17.32
C LYS A 359 16.03 -8.81 -17.83
N LEU A 360 15.00 -8.71 -18.66
CA LEU A 360 14.35 -9.88 -19.27
C LEU A 360 15.32 -10.67 -20.20
N PRO A 361 16.06 -10.03 -21.14
CA PRO A 361 17.10 -10.71 -21.91
C PRO A 361 18.21 -11.32 -21.04
N VAL A 362 18.60 -10.66 -19.94
CA VAL A 362 19.58 -11.23 -19.00
C VAL A 362 19.04 -12.50 -18.34
N PHE A 363 17.76 -12.56 -17.99
CA PHE A 363 17.13 -13.80 -17.51
C PHE A 363 17.12 -14.88 -18.58
N LEU A 364 16.80 -14.54 -19.83
CA LEU A 364 16.83 -15.46 -20.96
C LEU A 364 18.25 -16.01 -21.20
N TYR A 365 19.26 -15.15 -21.26
CA TYR A 365 20.66 -15.54 -21.45
C TYR A 365 21.16 -16.47 -20.33
N ARG A 366 20.90 -16.11 -19.07
CA ARG A 366 21.26 -16.96 -17.92
C ARG A 366 20.55 -18.31 -17.98
N ARG A 367 19.33 -18.33 -18.51
CA ARG A 367 18.51 -19.54 -18.65
C ARG A 367 19.00 -20.47 -19.76
N ILE A 368 19.45 -19.92 -20.87
CA ILE A 368 20.06 -20.68 -21.97
C ILE A 368 21.40 -21.25 -21.53
N ARG A 369 22.23 -20.43 -20.85
CA ARG A 369 23.56 -20.85 -20.38
C ARG A 369 23.52 -21.88 -19.25
N ARG A 370 22.46 -21.86 -18.44
CA ARG A 370 22.23 -22.81 -17.35
C ARG A 370 20.83 -23.41 -17.50
N PRO A 371 20.68 -24.50 -18.28
CA PRO A 371 19.41 -25.20 -18.36
C PRO A 371 18.94 -25.61 -16.96
N LYS A 372 17.63 -25.74 -16.74
CA LYS A 372 17.13 -26.19 -15.43
C LYS A 372 17.61 -27.61 -15.24
N GLU A 373 18.40 -27.84 -14.20
CA GLU A 373 18.40 -29.12 -13.51
C GLU A 373 17.09 -29.19 -12.73
N THR A 374 15.98 -29.50 -13.43
CA THR A 374 14.80 -29.98 -12.72
C THR A 374 15.15 -31.35 -12.19
N ILE A 375 15.24 -31.47 -10.87
CA ILE A 375 15.20 -32.79 -10.23
C ILE A 375 13.87 -33.41 -10.62
N ASP A 376 13.91 -34.49 -11.39
CA ASP A 376 12.71 -35.13 -11.94
C ASP A 376 11.74 -35.52 -10.81
N GLY A 377 10.46 -35.14 -10.98
CA GLY A 377 9.38 -35.47 -10.05
C GLY A 377 9.14 -34.47 -8.90
N LEU A 378 9.97 -33.43 -8.74
CA LEU A 378 9.77 -32.43 -7.69
C LEU A 378 8.87 -31.27 -8.14
N THR A 379 7.90 -30.89 -7.31
CA THR A 379 7.10 -29.69 -7.57
C THR A 379 7.93 -28.43 -7.38
N ARG A 380 7.57 -27.36 -8.09
CA ARG A 380 8.28 -26.07 -8.00
C ARG A 380 8.25 -25.48 -6.60
N GLU A 381 7.14 -25.62 -5.88
CA GLU A 381 7.02 -25.14 -4.50
C GLU A 381 8.03 -25.85 -3.59
N GLN A 382 8.19 -27.17 -3.77
CA GLN A 382 9.22 -27.95 -3.10
C GLN A 382 10.65 -27.50 -3.46
N GLU A 383 10.91 -27.11 -4.70
CA GLU A 383 12.20 -26.53 -5.13
C GLU A 383 12.48 -25.17 -4.46
N VAL A 384 11.48 -24.29 -4.37
CA VAL A 384 11.57 -23.01 -3.66
C VAL A 384 11.78 -23.23 -2.16
N LEU A 385 11.06 -24.19 -1.56
CA LEU A 385 11.25 -24.57 -0.16
C LEU A 385 12.67 -25.12 0.07
N LEU A 386 13.19 -25.99 -0.80
CA LEU A 386 14.57 -26.49 -0.68
C LEU A 386 15.61 -25.36 -0.70
N HIS A 387 15.36 -24.31 -1.47
CA HIS A 387 16.19 -23.10 -1.49
C HIS A 387 16.28 -22.42 -0.11
N SER A 388 15.25 -22.50 0.73
CA SER A 388 15.26 -21.96 2.10
C SER A 388 16.23 -22.69 3.04
N SER A 389 16.68 -23.91 2.72
CA SER A 389 17.67 -24.68 3.50
C SER A 389 19.12 -24.54 3.00
N LEU A 390 19.41 -23.63 2.06
CA LEU A 390 20.78 -23.37 1.61
C LEU A 390 21.59 -22.63 2.68
N PRO A 391 22.91 -22.85 2.78
CA PRO A 391 23.75 -22.24 3.82
C PRO A 391 23.81 -20.70 3.77
N HIS A 392 23.50 -20.11 2.61
CA HIS A 392 23.42 -18.66 2.39
C HIS A 392 21.97 -18.12 2.34
N SER A 393 20.98 -18.95 2.67
CA SER A 393 19.59 -18.48 2.76
C SER A 393 19.39 -17.64 4.01
N THR A 394 18.45 -16.71 3.93
CA THR A 394 18.08 -15.83 5.05
C THR A 394 17.50 -16.60 6.23
N GLU A 395 16.73 -17.64 5.93
CA GLU A 395 16.06 -18.51 6.87
C GLU A 395 17.08 -19.32 7.68
N THR A 396 18.12 -19.84 7.01
CA THR A 396 19.22 -20.53 7.68
C THR A 396 20.03 -19.57 8.56
N GLN A 397 20.30 -18.35 8.09
CA GLN A 397 21.02 -17.36 8.88
C GLN A 397 20.22 -16.92 10.11
N TYR A 398 18.91 -16.71 9.95
CA TYR A 398 18.01 -16.40 11.06
C TYR A 398 18.02 -17.49 12.13
N VAL A 399 17.89 -18.76 11.72
CA VAL A 399 17.90 -19.90 12.66
C VAL A 399 19.27 -20.06 13.33
N ARG A 400 20.38 -19.86 12.61
CA ARG A 400 21.73 -19.88 13.20
C ARG A 400 21.93 -18.79 14.24
N ASN A 401 21.45 -17.58 13.95
CA ASN A 401 21.49 -16.46 14.88
C ASN A 401 20.64 -16.75 16.13
N LEU A 402 19.48 -17.41 15.95
CA LEU A 402 18.59 -17.79 17.05
C LEU A 402 19.25 -18.78 18.03
N PHE A 403 20.04 -19.73 17.51
CA PHE A 403 20.82 -20.67 18.34
C PHE A 403 22.16 -20.09 18.84
N GLY A 404 22.45 -18.81 18.59
CA GLY A 404 23.69 -18.17 19.03
C GLY A 404 24.97 -18.72 18.37
N ILE A 405 24.84 -19.41 17.23
CA ILE A 405 25.97 -20.08 16.55
C ILE A 405 26.88 -19.04 15.85
N THR A 406 26.39 -17.83 15.62
CA THR A 406 27.12 -16.75 14.95
C THR A 406 27.78 -15.79 15.95
N VAL A 407 29.11 -15.72 15.90
CA VAL A 407 29.89 -14.64 16.50
C VAL A 407 29.57 -13.35 15.73
N ILE A 408 28.87 -12.41 16.38
CA ILE A 408 28.61 -11.09 15.80
C ILE A 408 29.95 -10.33 15.82
N GLY A 409 30.68 -10.35 14.70
CA GLY A 409 31.86 -9.50 14.55
C GLY A 409 31.46 -8.02 14.63
N PRO A 410 32.24 -7.17 15.31
CA PRO A 410 31.95 -5.73 15.36
C PRO A 410 31.98 -5.17 13.92
N SER A 411 30.86 -4.59 13.48
CA SER A 411 30.75 -3.99 12.15
C SER A 411 31.64 -2.75 12.07
N ASN A 412 32.76 -2.86 11.36
CA ASN A 412 33.78 -1.84 11.24
C ASN A 412 33.42 -0.78 10.16
N HIS A 413 32.23 -0.18 10.27
CA HIS A 413 31.78 0.87 9.36
C HIS A 413 31.84 2.25 10.03
N ARG A 414 32.68 3.14 9.51
CA ARG A 414 32.85 4.54 9.97
C ARG A 414 31.56 5.40 9.92
N PHE A 415 30.48 4.89 9.30
CA PHE A 415 29.14 5.50 9.25
C PHE A 415 28.08 4.75 10.07
N ALA A 416 28.50 3.87 11.00
CA ALA A 416 27.58 3.06 11.80
C ALA A 416 26.63 3.89 12.68
N TRP A 417 26.98 5.12 13.07
CA TRP A 417 26.08 5.99 13.83
C TRP A 417 24.82 6.33 13.01
N ILE A 418 24.98 6.76 11.76
CA ILE A 418 23.85 7.21 10.92
C ILE A 418 22.98 6.00 10.52
N SER A 419 23.60 4.86 10.24
CA SER A 419 22.88 3.61 9.95
C SER A 419 22.08 3.08 11.15
N ARG A 420 22.50 3.36 12.40
CA ARG A 420 21.72 2.99 13.59
C ARG A 420 20.47 3.83 13.78
N TYR A 421 20.47 5.10 13.34
CA TYR A 421 19.35 6.02 13.54
C TYR A 421 18.23 5.86 12.50
N ILE A 422 18.58 5.56 11.23
CA ILE A 422 17.60 5.50 10.13
C ILE A 422 17.11 4.06 9.87
N TYR A 423 18.03 3.12 9.65
CA TYR A 423 17.69 1.71 9.41
C TYR A 423 18.90 0.80 9.61
N HIS A 424 18.86 -0.04 10.65
CA HIS A 424 19.92 -1.03 10.88
C HIS A 424 19.84 -2.17 9.85
N TRP A 425 20.79 -2.30 8.94
CA TRP A 425 20.83 -3.42 7.99
C TRP A 425 20.99 -4.76 8.72
N ARG A 426 20.17 -5.75 8.35
CA ARG A 426 20.16 -7.09 8.95
C ARG A 426 20.21 -8.12 7.84
N ASP A 427 21.21 -9.00 7.89
CA ASP A 427 21.40 -10.04 6.87
C ASP A 427 20.42 -11.21 7.05
N ASP A 428 19.89 -11.39 8.26
CA ASP A 428 18.93 -12.43 8.64
C ASP A 428 17.46 -12.07 8.36
N PHE A 429 17.20 -10.88 7.81
CA PHE A 429 15.85 -10.43 7.49
C PHE A 429 15.77 -9.82 6.08
N ARG A 430 14.70 -10.15 5.36
CA ARG A 430 14.39 -9.59 4.04
C ARG A 430 12.93 -9.16 3.99
N PHE A 431 12.61 -8.08 3.27
CA PHE A 431 11.22 -7.75 3.00
C PHE A 431 10.61 -8.67 1.93
N SER A 432 9.30 -8.87 2.05
CA SER A 432 8.44 -9.56 1.08
C SER A 432 8.41 -8.84 -0.26
N SER A 433 8.10 -9.55 -1.35
CA SER A 433 7.93 -8.93 -2.67
C SER A 433 6.77 -7.95 -2.66
N ARG A 434 5.70 -8.23 -1.89
CA ARG A 434 4.56 -7.32 -1.67
C ARG A 434 5.01 -5.95 -1.17
N VAL A 435 5.72 -5.92 -0.05
CA VAL A 435 6.17 -4.67 0.60
C VAL A 435 7.05 -3.87 -0.36
N LEU A 436 8.00 -4.52 -1.03
CA LEU A 436 8.90 -3.84 -1.95
C LEU A 436 8.13 -3.24 -3.14
N SER A 437 7.15 -3.95 -3.67
CA SER A 437 6.32 -3.46 -4.78
C SER A 437 5.47 -2.27 -4.38
N VAL A 438 4.83 -2.34 -3.21
CA VAL A 438 4.00 -1.23 -2.72
C VAL A 438 4.85 0.01 -2.44
N TYR A 439 6.02 -0.13 -1.80
CA TYR A 439 6.92 1.00 -1.57
C TYR A 439 7.47 1.59 -2.87
N ALA A 440 7.81 0.77 -3.87
CA ALA A 440 8.27 1.28 -5.17
C ALA A 440 7.17 2.08 -5.89
N SER A 441 5.93 1.60 -5.86
CA SER A 441 4.76 2.35 -6.35
C SER A 441 4.57 3.66 -5.61
N VAL A 442 4.63 3.65 -4.28
CA VAL A 442 4.46 4.84 -3.43
C VAL A 442 5.52 5.91 -3.70
N PHE A 443 6.81 5.53 -3.77
CA PHE A 443 7.89 6.50 -4.02
C PHE A 443 7.78 7.17 -5.38
N LEU A 444 7.46 6.37 -6.41
CA LEU A 444 7.31 6.88 -7.77
C LEU A 444 6.03 7.74 -7.91
N LEU A 445 4.94 7.34 -7.27
CA LEU A 445 3.72 8.14 -7.19
C LEU A 445 3.96 9.49 -6.48
N LEU A 446 4.67 9.47 -5.35
CA LEU A 446 5.05 10.67 -4.61
C LEU A 446 5.90 11.61 -5.46
N PHE A 447 6.86 11.07 -6.23
CA PHE A 447 7.64 11.86 -7.19
C PHE A 447 6.73 12.54 -8.23
N PHE A 448 5.84 11.79 -8.89
CA PHE A 448 4.98 12.37 -9.93
C PHE A 448 4.05 13.44 -9.38
N ILE A 449 3.42 13.19 -8.24
CA ILE A 449 2.49 14.15 -7.63
C ILE A 449 3.23 15.40 -7.17
N THR A 450 4.36 15.26 -6.48
CA THR A 450 5.13 16.42 -5.99
C THR A 450 5.60 17.30 -7.14
N VAL A 451 6.17 16.72 -8.21
CA VAL A 451 6.62 17.46 -9.39
C VAL A 451 5.45 18.14 -10.10
N GLN A 452 4.30 17.46 -10.26
CA GLN A 452 3.12 18.05 -10.89
C GLN A 452 2.52 19.18 -10.06
N MET A 453 2.46 19.01 -8.73
CA MET A 453 1.99 20.06 -7.82
C MET A 453 2.91 21.28 -7.92
N VAL A 454 4.23 21.10 -7.92
CA VAL A 454 5.18 22.22 -8.09
C VAL A 454 4.98 22.90 -9.45
N LEU A 455 4.99 22.13 -10.56
CA LEU A 455 4.96 22.71 -11.90
C LEU A 455 3.63 23.42 -12.22
N ARG A 456 2.50 22.87 -11.77
CA ARG A 456 1.17 23.50 -11.96
C ARG A 456 0.90 24.58 -10.91
N GLY A 457 1.41 24.43 -9.70
CA GLY A 457 1.17 25.33 -8.59
C GLY A 457 1.88 26.68 -8.74
N LEU A 458 3.14 26.70 -9.17
CA LEU A 458 3.94 27.92 -9.29
C LEU A 458 3.25 29.08 -10.07
N PRO A 459 2.77 28.88 -11.32
CA PRO A 459 2.11 29.95 -12.06
C PRO A 459 0.80 30.38 -11.41
N VAL A 460 0.04 29.46 -10.81
CA VAL A 460 -1.22 29.76 -10.13
C VAL A 460 -0.99 30.63 -8.89
N PHE A 461 0.00 30.29 -8.06
CA PHE A 461 0.34 31.08 -6.87
C PHE A 461 0.91 32.46 -7.24
N HIS A 462 1.62 32.58 -8.36
CA HIS A 462 2.12 33.85 -8.86
C HIS A 462 0.98 34.78 -9.33
N GLU A 463 0.01 34.26 -10.07
CA GLU A 463 -1.18 35.05 -10.46
C GLU A 463 -2.06 35.38 -9.26
N LEU A 464 -2.22 34.44 -8.32
CA LEU A 464 -2.92 34.68 -7.06
C LEU A 464 -2.26 35.80 -6.24
N GLN A 465 -0.93 35.89 -6.23
CA GLN A 465 -0.19 36.95 -5.57
C GLN A 465 -0.47 38.32 -6.18
N LYS A 466 -0.47 38.43 -7.52
CA LYS A 466 -0.82 39.69 -8.21
C LYS A 466 -2.25 40.11 -7.90
N PHE A 467 -3.18 39.16 -7.92
CA PHE A 467 -4.58 39.40 -7.61
C PHE A 467 -4.78 39.88 -6.17
N LEU A 468 -4.18 39.17 -5.19
CA LEU A 468 -4.27 39.53 -3.78
C LEU A 468 -3.63 40.90 -3.48
N GLN A 469 -2.48 41.19 -4.09
CA GLN A 469 -1.84 42.50 -3.94
C GLN A 469 -2.71 43.61 -4.52
N GLY A 470 -3.33 43.38 -5.69
CA GLY A 470 -4.27 44.34 -6.31
C GLY A 470 -5.51 44.59 -5.45
N LEU A 471 -6.08 43.55 -4.82
CA LEU A 471 -7.19 43.71 -3.88
C LEU A 471 -6.80 44.54 -2.64
N ILE A 472 -5.61 44.31 -2.10
CA ILE A 472 -5.11 45.09 -0.95
C ILE A 472 -4.90 46.56 -1.34
N ASP A 473 -4.28 46.81 -2.49
CA ASP A 473 -4.08 48.17 -2.99
C ASP A 473 -5.41 48.89 -3.21
N PHE A 474 -6.44 48.19 -3.70
CA PHE A 474 -7.80 48.71 -3.83
C PHE A 474 -8.44 49.03 -2.47
N ILE A 475 -8.34 48.12 -1.49
CA ILE A 475 -8.87 48.34 -0.13
C ILE A 475 -8.17 49.53 0.56
N ILE A 476 -6.85 49.63 0.42
CA ILE A 476 -6.07 50.77 0.96
C ILE A 476 -6.51 52.07 0.29
N SER A 477 -6.76 52.07 -1.03
CA SER A 477 -7.27 53.22 -1.75
C SER A 477 -8.66 53.66 -1.25
N MET A 478 -9.55 52.71 -0.96
CA MET A 478 -10.89 52.98 -0.41
C MET A 478 -10.83 53.58 1.00
N MET A 479 -9.95 53.06 1.87
CA MET A 479 -9.81 53.60 3.24
C MET A 479 -9.16 55.00 3.28
N ASN A 480 -8.24 55.28 2.35
CA ASN A 480 -7.49 56.54 2.33
C ASN A 480 -8.28 57.74 1.78
N SER A 481 -9.50 57.54 1.25
CA SER A 481 -10.40 58.64 0.84
C SER A 481 -10.81 59.58 2.00
N SER A 482 -10.45 59.25 3.25
CA SER A 482 -10.86 60.02 4.44
C SER A 482 -9.71 60.66 5.24
N ARG A 483 -8.42 60.46 4.91
CA ARG A 483 -7.29 61.13 5.60
C ARG A 483 -6.09 61.37 4.68
N GLU A 484 -5.88 62.64 4.32
CA GLU A 484 -5.03 63.07 3.21
C GLU A 484 -3.51 63.15 3.48
N LYS A 485 -2.99 62.82 4.68
CA LYS A 485 -1.54 63.04 4.98
C LYS A 485 -0.75 61.88 5.60
N SER A 486 -1.38 60.77 6.01
CA SER A 486 -0.67 59.57 6.52
C SER A 486 -0.62 58.40 5.53
N ALA A 487 -1.34 58.50 4.41
CA ALA A 487 -1.54 57.43 3.43
C ALA A 487 -0.28 57.00 2.67
N GLN A 488 0.66 57.92 2.42
CA GLN A 488 1.82 57.64 1.57
C GLN A 488 2.90 56.82 2.28
N LYS A 489 2.95 56.83 3.62
CA LYS A 489 3.86 56.01 4.43
C LYS A 489 3.29 54.62 4.74
N ALA A 490 1.96 54.47 4.76
CA ALA A 490 1.29 53.18 4.95
C ALA A 490 1.29 52.31 3.67
N LYS A 491 1.30 52.93 2.48
CA LYS A 491 1.34 52.23 1.19
C LYS A 491 2.62 51.39 0.99
N SER A 492 3.67 51.65 1.76
CA SER A 492 4.94 50.90 1.71
C SER A 492 5.08 49.77 2.74
N GLU A 493 4.16 49.61 3.70
CA GLU A 493 4.40 48.76 4.87
C GLU A 493 3.68 47.39 4.80
N PHE A 494 2.57 47.26 4.07
CA PHE A 494 1.85 45.98 3.94
C PHE A 494 2.03 45.32 2.56
N GLN A 495 3.23 44.81 2.29
CA GLN A 495 3.48 43.91 1.16
C GLN A 495 3.30 42.46 1.60
N LEU A 496 2.43 41.70 0.91
CA LEU A 496 2.29 40.27 1.15
C LEU A 496 3.64 39.55 1.04
N PRO A 497 3.91 38.52 1.86
CA PRO A 497 5.03 37.63 1.63
C PRO A 497 4.90 36.96 0.25
N ASP A 498 6.03 36.66 -0.36
CA ASP A 498 6.06 36.03 -1.67
C ASP A 498 5.43 34.63 -1.63
N LEU A 499 4.21 34.49 -2.15
CA LEU A 499 3.42 33.26 -2.07
C LEU A 499 4.09 32.10 -2.79
N VAL A 500 4.87 32.40 -3.83
CA VAL A 500 5.66 31.42 -4.59
C VAL A 500 6.72 30.80 -3.69
N GLN A 501 7.48 31.63 -2.96
CA GLN A 501 8.48 31.16 -2.00
C GLN A 501 7.84 30.33 -0.87
N VAL A 502 6.72 30.79 -0.33
CA VAL A 502 5.97 30.09 0.72
C VAL A 502 5.54 28.69 0.25
N TYR A 503 4.99 28.61 -0.96
CA TYR A 503 4.55 27.35 -1.55
C TYR A 503 5.71 26.36 -1.76
N LEU A 504 6.87 26.83 -2.21
CA LEU A 504 8.08 26.00 -2.35
C LEU A 504 8.59 25.48 -1.00
N ILE A 505 8.63 26.33 0.03
CA ILE A 505 9.05 25.91 1.37
C ILE A 505 8.07 24.86 1.92
N ALA A 506 6.76 25.08 1.77
CA ALA A 506 5.74 24.15 2.23
C ALA A 506 5.84 22.79 1.54
N THR A 507 6.06 22.75 0.22
CA THR A 507 6.20 21.48 -0.53
C THR A 507 7.47 20.70 -0.14
N ILE A 508 8.56 21.39 0.20
CA ILE A 508 9.78 20.73 0.73
C ILE A 508 9.51 20.15 2.12
N ILE A 509 8.85 20.91 3.00
CA ILE A 509 8.47 20.45 4.34
C ILE A 509 7.57 19.21 4.23
N THR A 510 6.59 19.21 3.34
CA THR A 510 5.66 18.08 3.20
C THR A 510 6.38 16.83 2.70
N LEU A 511 7.24 16.99 1.69
CA LEU A 511 8.04 15.90 1.16
C LEU A 511 8.94 15.27 2.24
N THR A 512 9.61 16.12 3.03
CA THR A 512 10.51 15.64 4.11
C THR A 512 9.75 14.91 5.22
N ILE A 513 8.58 15.41 5.63
CA ILE A 513 7.72 14.73 6.61
C ILE A 513 7.28 13.37 6.07
N ILE A 514 6.75 13.32 4.85
CA ILE A 514 6.20 12.08 4.26
C ILE A 514 7.30 11.03 4.05
N ILE A 515 8.46 11.41 3.52
CA ILE A 515 9.61 10.50 3.37
C ILE A 515 10.06 9.96 4.73
N SER A 516 10.10 10.82 5.76
CA SER A 516 10.46 10.40 7.11
C SER A 516 9.46 9.38 7.67
N GLN A 517 8.15 9.62 7.50
CA GLN A 517 7.11 8.68 7.93
C GLN A 517 7.19 7.33 7.19
N LEU A 518 7.49 7.34 5.88
CA LEU A 518 7.68 6.12 5.09
C LEU A 518 8.86 5.27 5.60
N LEU A 519 9.97 5.91 5.94
CA LEU A 519 11.15 5.23 6.50
C LEU A 519 10.86 4.65 7.89
N VAL A 520 10.16 5.40 8.75
CA VAL A 520 9.76 4.91 10.08
C VAL A 520 8.80 3.71 9.95
N MET A 521 7.81 3.78 9.05
CA MET A 521 6.90 2.67 8.78
C MET A 521 7.64 1.42 8.29
N LEU A 522 8.71 1.56 7.50
CA LEU A 522 9.51 0.43 7.03
C LEU A 522 10.23 -0.27 8.19
N VAL A 523 10.73 0.52 9.16
CA VAL A 523 11.32 0.00 10.40
C VAL A 523 10.26 -0.68 11.25
N ALA A 524 9.07 -0.08 11.37
CA ALA A 524 7.93 -0.63 12.12
C ALA A 524 7.47 -1.97 11.54
N ILE A 525 7.26 -2.09 10.22
CA ILE A 525 6.90 -3.35 9.55
C ILE A 525 7.86 -4.47 9.95
N ARG A 526 9.17 -4.20 9.95
CA ARG A 526 10.16 -5.20 10.34
C ARG A 526 10.07 -5.55 11.82
N ARG A 527 9.96 -4.56 12.70
CA ARG A 527 9.86 -4.80 14.16
C ARG A 527 8.62 -5.64 14.47
N ASN A 528 7.49 -5.23 13.93
CA ASN A 528 6.18 -5.85 14.14
C ASN A 528 6.14 -7.27 13.57
N LEU A 529 6.75 -7.51 12.40
CA LEU A 529 6.84 -8.88 11.84
C LEU A 529 7.77 -9.78 12.70
N LEU A 530 8.86 -9.25 13.23
CA LEU A 530 9.74 -10.00 14.14
C LEU A 530 9.09 -10.28 15.50
N GLN A 531 8.29 -9.36 16.03
CA GLN A 531 7.46 -9.57 17.22
C GLN A 531 6.39 -10.64 16.95
N ALA A 532 5.72 -10.58 15.80
CA ALA A 532 4.75 -11.59 15.38
C ALA A 532 5.37 -12.99 15.26
N PHE A 533 6.62 -13.12 14.78
CA PHE A 533 7.33 -14.41 14.79
C PHE A 533 7.63 -14.94 16.20
N ARG A 534 7.73 -14.07 17.21
CA ARG A 534 7.91 -14.47 18.61
C ARG A 534 6.59 -14.82 19.29
N GLY A 535 5.45 -14.48 18.68
CA GLY A 535 4.15 -14.53 19.33
C GLY A 535 4.01 -13.48 20.44
N ASP A 536 4.66 -12.32 20.28
CA ASP A 536 4.54 -11.19 21.20
C ASP A 536 3.42 -10.25 20.72
N ASP A 537 2.37 -10.12 21.53
CA ASP A 537 1.12 -9.42 21.19
C ASP A 537 1.08 -7.99 21.78
N CYS A 538 2.23 -7.41 22.16
CA CYS A 538 2.28 -6.07 22.76
C CYS A 538 1.80 -4.94 21.82
N GLU A 539 2.19 -4.99 20.54
CA GLU A 539 1.92 -3.94 19.54
C GLU A 539 0.82 -4.33 18.54
N ILE A 540 0.65 -5.61 18.26
CA ILE A 540 -0.35 -6.12 17.31
C ILE A 540 -1.35 -6.97 18.08
N PRO A 541 -2.67 -6.78 17.89
CA PRO A 541 -3.67 -7.61 18.53
C PRO A 541 -3.48 -9.09 18.17
N GLN A 542 -3.64 -9.93 19.18
CA GLN A 542 -3.48 -11.37 19.06
C GLN A 542 -4.44 -11.96 18.02
N ARG A 543 -3.95 -12.94 17.27
CA ARG A 543 -4.76 -13.67 16.29
C ARG A 543 -5.74 -14.61 16.98
N THR A 544 -7.04 -14.35 16.84
CA THR A 544 -8.06 -15.35 17.19
C THR A 544 -8.43 -16.20 15.95
N PRO A 545 -8.78 -17.49 16.14
CA PRO A 545 -9.12 -18.37 15.01
C PRO A 545 -10.44 -18.01 14.30
N SER A 546 -11.35 -17.28 14.97
CA SER A 546 -12.57 -16.75 14.35
C SER A 546 -12.28 -15.72 13.26
N ASP A 547 -11.17 -15.00 13.38
CA ASP A 547 -10.88 -13.81 12.58
C ASP A 547 -10.05 -14.14 11.33
N SER A 548 -9.79 -15.42 11.05
CA SER A 548 -8.97 -15.86 9.91
C SER A 548 -9.50 -15.40 8.54
N ILE A 549 -10.83 -15.30 8.38
CA ILE A 549 -11.46 -14.80 7.15
C ILE A 549 -11.27 -13.29 7.04
N GLU A 550 -11.45 -12.57 8.15
CA GLU A 550 -11.27 -11.12 8.21
C GLU A 550 -9.81 -10.74 7.96
N GLN A 551 -8.87 -11.38 8.64
CA GLN A 551 -7.43 -11.16 8.44
C GLN A 551 -6.98 -11.41 6.99
N ALA A 552 -7.51 -12.47 6.36
CA ALA A 552 -7.24 -12.74 4.95
C ALA A 552 -7.80 -11.63 4.04
N GLY A 553 -9.05 -11.20 4.27
CA GLY A 553 -9.67 -10.08 3.56
C GLY A 553 -8.88 -8.78 3.73
N SER A 554 -8.62 -8.39 4.97
CA SER A 554 -7.82 -7.22 5.35
C SER A 554 -6.45 -7.20 4.68
N SER A 555 -5.79 -8.36 4.55
CA SER A 555 -4.48 -8.47 3.88
C SER A 555 -4.49 -8.12 2.39
N VAL A 556 -5.63 -8.28 1.70
CA VAL A 556 -5.81 -7.94 0.28
C VAL A 556 -5.91 -6.42 0.11
N HIS A 557 -6.56 -5.74 1.05
CA HIS A 557 -6.77 -4.29 1.00
C HIS A 557 -5.52 -3.47 1.35
N PHE A 558 -4.54 -4.05 2.06
CA PHE A 558 -3.32 -3.37 2.54
C PHE A 558 -2.64 -2.47 1.50
N ALA A 559 -2.37 -3.00 0.29
CA ALA A 559 -1.63 -2.25 -0.74
C ALA A 559 -2.41 -1.03 -1.26
N GLY A 560 -3.72 -1.20 -1.49
CA GLY A 560 -4.59 -0.14 -1.99
C GLY A 560 -4.84 0.93 -0.93
N TYR A 561 -5.14 0.52 0.30
CA TYR A 561 -5.33 1.45 1.42
C TYR A 561 -4.05 2.23 1.69
N PHE A 562 -2.88 1.58 1.70
CA PHE A 562 -1.65 2.33 1.93
C PHE A 562 -1.41 3.45 0.90
N ILE A 563 -1.63 3.17 -0.39
CA ILE A 563 -1.51 4.19 -1.43
C ILE A 563 -2.56 5.31 -1.23
N GLY A 564 -3.83 4.95 -0.95
CA GLY A 564 -4.91 5.92 -0.75
C GLY A 564 -4.70 6.85 0.45
N TYR A 565 -4.38 6.29 1.61
CA TYR A 565 -4.11 7.05 2.83
C TYR A 565 -2.88 7.95 2.68
N LEU A 566 -1.85 7.48 1.96
CA LEU A 566 -0.68 8.29 1.64
C LEU A 566 -1.01 9.49 0.75
N LEU A 567 -1.84 9.31 -0.28
CA LEU A 567 -2.30 10.40 -1.15
C LEU A 567 -3.07 11.45 -0.36
N TRP A 568 -4.04 11.01 0.46
CA TRP A 568 -4.86 11.91 1.25
C TRP A 568 -4.04 12.63 2.32
N GLY A 569 -3.16 11.91 3.02
CA GLY A 569 -2.28 12.48 4.02
C GLY A 569 -1.23 13.43 3.40
N TYR A 570 -0.74 13.17 2.18
CA TYR A 570 0.10 14.12 1.45
C TYR A 570 -0.63 15.45 1.19
N MET A 571 -1.90 15.40 0.75
CA MET A 571 -2.70 16.60 0.55
C MET A 571 -2.96 17.35 1.86
N LEU A 572 -3.34 16.63 2.92
CA LEU A 572 -3.64 17.20 4.24
C LEU A 572 -2.41 17.89 4.86
N VAL A 573 -1.28 17.17 4.92
CA VAL A 573 0.00 17.74 5.39
C VAL A 573 0.42 18.90 4.49
N GLY A 574 0.16 18.80 3.17
CA GLY A 574 0.32 19.85 2.17
C GLY A 574 -0.31 21.18 2.56
N VAL A 575 -1.63 21.17 2.77
CA VAL A 575 -2.41 22.36 3.14
C VAL A 575 -1.91 22.97 4.45
N ILE A 576 -1.65 22.12 5.45
CA ILE A 576 -1.21 22.58 6.77
C ILE A 576 0.20 23.17 6.71
N ALA A 577 1.11 22.58 5.94
CA ALA A 577 2.43 23.13 5.74
C ALA A 577 2.40 24.47 5.01
N ILE A 578 1.47 24.68 4.06
CA ILE A 578 1.28 26.00 3.44
C ILE A 578 0.84 27.02 4.48
N ILE A 579 -0.12 26.68 5.36
CA ILE A 579 -0.57 27.58 6.44
C ILE A 579 0.60 27.92 7.38
N ILE A 580 1.37 26.92 7.81
CA ILE A 580 2.52 27.12 8.70
C ILE A 580 3.60 27.97 8.02
N ALA A 581 3.89 27.71 6.75
CA ALA A 581 4.87 28.48 5.99
C ALA A 581 4.41 29.92 5.73
N LEU A 582 3.11 30.15 5.50
CA LEU A 582 2.52 31.49 5.41
C LEU A 582 2.71 32.25 6.72
N ILE A 583 2.36 31.64 7.86
CA ILE A 583 2.53 32.25 9.18
C ILE A 583 4.01 32.55 9.45
N GLY A 584 4.90 31.61 9.16
CA GLY A 584 6.35 31.75 9.34
C GLY A 584 6.95 32.86 8.48
N CYS A 585 6.64 32.90 7.18
CA CYS A 585 7.13 33.93 6.26
C CYS A 585 6.54 35.30 6.57
N SER A 586 5.24 35.38 6.90
CA SER A 586 4.63 36.62 7.40
C SER A 586 5.34 37.12 8.65
N PHE A 587 5.67 36.24 9.60
CA PHE A 587 6.37 36.62 10.82
C PHE A 587 7.77 37.18 10.52
N ILE A 588 8.55 36.53 9.65
CA ILE A 588 9.89 36.98 9.26
C ILE A 588 9.84 38.32 8.51
N ARG A 589 8.89 38.49 7.57
CA ARG A 589 8.77 39.67 6.71
C ARG A 589 8.25 40.89 7.48
N PHE A 590 7.17 40.73 8.22
CA PHE A 590 6.54 41.83 8.94
C PHE A 590 7.28 42.20 10.21
N GLY A 591 8.10 41.29 10.75
CA GLY A 591 8.94 41.58 11.92
C GLY A 591 8.15 42.26 13.04
N SER A 592 6.86 41.94 13.18
CA SER A 592 5.99 42.56 14.18
C SER A 592 6.26 41.88 15.51
N VAL A 593 7.51 42.07 15.97
CA VAL A 593 8.00 41.65 17.27
C VAL A 593 7.02 42.14 18.32
N ARG A 594 6.39 43.31 18.13
CA ARG A 594 5.38 43.88 19.02
C ARG A 594 4.12 43.02 19.17
N PHE A 595 3.50 42.53 18.10
CA PHE A 595 2.29 41.70 18.24
C PHE A 595 2.57 40.37 18.94
N VAL A 596 3.68 39.73 18.60
CA VAL A 596 4.10 38.49 19.27
C VAL A 596 4.59 38.76 20.68
N GLU A 597 5.30 39.85 20.93
CA GLU A 597 5.71 40.30 22.26
C GLU A 597 4.48 40.59 23.14
N ASP A 598 3.43 41.20 22.62
CA ASP A 598 2.19 41.48 23.35
C ASP A 598 1.38 40.20 23.65
N ILE A 599 1.36 39.23 22.74
CA ILE A 599 0.79 37.91 23.00
C ILE A 599 1.64 37.16 24.02
N LEU A 600 2.96 37.15 23.82
CA LEU A 600 3.91 36.42 24.65
C LEU A 600 3.95 36.99 26.07
N LYS A 601 3.87 38.32 26.25
CA LYS A 601 3.71 38.98 27.56
C LYS A 601 2.41 38.58 28.26
N ARG A 602 1.33 38.28 27.53
CA ARG A 602 0.06 37.78 28.10
C ARG A 602 0.09 36.28 28.39
N VAL A 603 0.74 35.49 27.54
CA VAL A 603 0.75 34.02 27.63
C VAL A 603 1.83 33.49 28.58
N ILE A 604 3.02 34.09 28.62
CA ILE A 604 4.14 33.66 29.49
C ILE A 604 3.72 33.58 30.96
N PRO A 605 3.10 34.61 31.57
CA PRO A 605 2.74 34.55 33.00
C PRO A 605 1.80 33.39 33.31
N ILE A 606 0.84 33.13 32.42
CA ILE A 606 -0.09 32.01 32.53
C ILE A 606 0.70 30.70 32.49
N LEU A 607 1.53 30.49 31.45
CA LEU A 607 2.35 29.27 31.33
C LEU A 607 3.32 29.08 32.50
N LEU A 608 3.88 30.17 33.04
CA LEU A 608 4.80 30.14 34.17
C LEU A 608 4.08 29.69 35.44
N ILE A 609 2.88 30.21 35.72
CA ILE A 609 2.05 29.77 36.85
C ILE A 609 1.72 28.28 36.73
N ILE A 610 1.35 27.82 35.52
CA ILE A 610 1.08 26.38 35.25
C ILE A 610 2.33 25.54 35.51
N GLY A 611 3.48 25.94 34.96
CA GLY A 611 4.75 25.23 35.11
C GLY A 611 5.22 25.20 36.55
N PHE A 612 5.17 26.33 37.25
CA PHE A 612 5.52 26.46 38.66
C PHE A 612 4.64 25.58 39.55
N LYS A 613 3.32 25.61 39.33
CA LYS A 613 2.38 24.76 40.06
C LYS A 613 2.68 23.27 39.82
N ASN A 614 2.88 22.84 38.58
CA ASN A 614 3.20 21.43 38.29
C ASN A 614 4.53 21.00 38.93
N TYR A 615 5.54 21.87 38.87
CA TYR A 615 6.83 21.63 39.51
C TYR A 615 6.73 21.55 41.04
N LEU A 616 5.95 22.44 41.67
CA LEU A 616 5.64 22.37 43.10
C LEU A 616 4.92 21.07 43.47
N ASN A 617 3.94 20.64 42.66
CA ASN A 617 3.23 19.38 42.87
C ASN A 617 4.20 18.19 42.81
N ASP A 618 5.11 18.16 41.84
CA ASP A 618 6.11 17.11 41.70
C ASP A 618 7.06 17.07 42.91
N ILE A 619 7.61 18.22 43.34
CA ILE A 619 8.49 18.32 44.52
C ILE A 619 7.77 17.89 45.80
N LEU A 620 6.57 18.44 46.06
CA LEU A 620 5.82 18.11 47.28
C LEU A 620 5.41 16.64 47.28
N SER A 621 5.06 16.08 46.12
CA SER A 621 4.79 14.65 46.00
C SER A 621 6.02 13.81 46.36
N GLN A 622 7.19 14.16 45.82
CA GLN A 622 8.43 13.41 46.01
C GLN A 622 8.91 13.47 47.46
N TYR A 623 9.06 14.67 48.03
CA TYR A 623 9.75 14.86 49.31
C TYR A 623 8.82 14.89 50.53
N VAL A 624 7.57 15.30 50.36
CA VAL A 624 6.66 15.56 51.50
C VAL A 624 5.56 14.49 51.61
N PHE A 625 4.96 14.08 50.49
CA PHE A 625 3.83 13.16 50.50
C PHE A 625 4.25 11.70 50.42
N LEU A 626 5.21 11.33 49.57
CA LEU A 626 5.63 9.94 49.38
C LEU A 626 6.74 9.51 50.37
N HIS A 627 6.83 8.21 50.59
CA HIS A 627 7.92 7.60 51.35
C HIS A 627 9.18 7.45 50.48
N GLN A 628 10.37 7.55 51.11
CA GLN A 628 11.68 7.33 50.48
C GLN A 628 11.85 8.12 49.15
N ASP A 629 11.50 9.41 49.17
CA ASP A 629 11.67 10.33 48.04
C ASP A 629 11.06 9.83 46.71
N GLY A 630 9.94 9.09 46.79
CA GLY A 630 9.18 8.61 45.64
C GLY A 630 9.53 7.20 45.16
N SER A 631 10.41 6.47 45.85
CA SER A 631 10.78 5.09 45.46
C SER A 631 9.64 4.07 45.68
N ILE A 632 8.74 4.35 46.63
CA ILE A 632 7.59 3.51 46.96
C ILE A 632 6.32 4.37 46.90
N LEU A 633 5.30 3.89 46.19
CA LEU A 633 3.97 4.52 46.11
C LEU A 633 3.19 4.31 47.43
N SER A 634 3.68 4.92 48.51
CA SER A 634 3.05 4.92 49.83
C SER A 634 3.11 6.31 50.45
N LEU A 635 2.01 6.76 51.05
CA LEU A 635 1.89 8.09 51.62
C LEU A 635 2.53 8.16 53.01
N LYS A 636 3.47 9.08 53.22
CA LYS A 636 4.10 9.40 54.51
C LYS A 636 3.18 10.27 55.38
N ASN A 637 2.70 11.38 54.83
CA ASN A 637 1.90 12.39 55.55
C ASN A 637 0.48 12.51 54.98
N ARG A 638 -0.38 11.53 55.29
CA ARG A 638 -1.75 11.45 54.75
C ARG A 638 -2.60 12.70 55.02
N ARG A 639 -2.49 13.32 56.20
CA ARG A 639 -3.26 14.53 56.56
C ARG A 639 -2.88 15.74 55.69
N LEU A 640 -1.58 15.99 55.51
CA LEU A 640 -1.09 17.10 54.71
C LEU A 640 -1.44 16.93 53.24
N PHE A 641 -1.37 15.70 52.73
CA PHE A 641 -1.83 15.38 51.37
C PHE A 641 -3.33 15.71 51.19
N MET A 642 -4.20 15.38 52.15
CA MET A 642 -5.62 15.73 52.05
C MET A 642 -5.88 17.24 52.02
N VAL A 643 -5.18 18.01 52.88
CA VAL A 643 -5.28 19.48 52.89
C VAL A 643 -4.76 20.06 51.57
N PHE A 644 -3.64 19.54 51.06
CA PHE A 644 -3.07 19.97 49.80
C PHE A 644 -4.00 19.70 48.61
N VAL A 645 -4.58 18.49 48.52
CA VAL A 645 -5.54 18.14 47.46
C VAL A 645 -6.76 19.05 47.50
N TYR A 646 -7.27 19.41 48.69
CA TYR A 646 -8.40 20.33 48.83
C TYR A 646 -8.10 21.72 48.24
N PHE A 647 -6.96 22.33 48.57
CA PHE A 647 -6.59 23.64 48.01
C PHE A 647 -6.21 23.55 46.53
N ASN A 648 -5.53 22.47 46.13
CA ASN A 648 -5.11 22.27 44.74
C ASN A 648 -6.31 22.02 43.81
N PHE A 649 -7.44 21.53 44.30
CA PHE A 649 -8.67 21.33 43.53
C PHE A 649 -9.12 22.59 42.78
N PHE A 650 -9.08 23.76 43.43
CA PHE A 650 -9.49 25.01 42.81
C PHE A 650 -8.56 25.44 41.66
N LEU A 651 -7.25 25.20 41.81
CA LEU A 651 -6.25 25.48 40.77
C LEU A 651 -6.33 24.45 39.62
N ASP A 652 -6.56 23.18 39.96
CA ASP A 652 -6.72 22.08 38.99
C ASP A 652 -7.92 22.27 38.07
N ALA A 653 -9.02 22.85 38.56
CA ALA A 653 -10.19 23.13 37.73
C ALA A 653 -9.85 24.06 36.54
N PHE A 654 -9.08 25.12 36.78
CA PHE A 654 -8.63 26.02 35.70
C PHE A 654 -7.59 25.36 34.78
N LEU A 655 -6.67 24.59 35.36
CA LEU A 655 -5.67 23.84 34.59
C LEU A 655 -6.29 22.76 33.70
N GLY A 656 -7.39 22.14 34.16
CA GLY A 656 -8.15 21.16 33.40
C GLY A 656 -8.69 21.73 32.09
N LEU A 657 -9.13 22.99 32.08
CA LEU A 657 -9.58 23.68 30.86
C LEU A 657 -8.43 23.87 29.87
N VAL A 658 -7.28 24.39 30.33
CA VAL A 658 -6.09 24.59 29.49
C VAL A 658 -5.55 23.25 28.96
N SER A 659 -5.49 22.24 29.83
CA SER A 659 -5.07 20.88 29.46
C SER A 659 -6.00 20.25 28.41
N SER A 660 -7.30 20.56 28.45
CA SER A 660 -8.26 20.08 27.45
C SER A 660 -8.00 20.67 26.07
N ILE A 661 -7.66 21.96 25.99
CA ILE A 661 -7.26 22.60 24.73
C ILE A 661 -5.96 21.98 24.19
N ILE A 662 -4.96 21.79 25.06
CA ILE A 662 -3.69 21.14 24.68
C ILE A 662 -3.93 19.69 24.22
N ARG A 663 -4.85 18.96 24.85
CA ARG A 663 -5.23 17.60 24.45
C ARG A 663 -5.80 17.57 23.04
N ILE A 664 -6.73 18.47 22.71
CA ILE A 664 -7.30 18.58 21.36
C ILE A 664 -6.20 18.93 20.35
N GLY A 665 -5.35 19.92 20.66
CA GLY A 665 -4.25 20.32 19.78
C GLY A 665 -3.27 19.19 19.48
N ARG A 666 -2.80 18.47 20.52
CA ARG A 666 -1.92 17.31 20.35
C ARG A 666 -2.58 16.18 19.57
N SER A 667 -3.87 15.95 19.76
CA SER A 667 -4.64 14.94 19.02
C SER A 667 -4.73 15.28 17.53
N ILE A 668 -4.99 16.55 17.20
CA ILE A 668 -5.05 17.03 15.81
C ILE A 668 -3.68 16.86 15.14
N ILE A 669 -2.60 17.36 15.78
CA ILE A 669 -1.23 17.24 15.25
C ILE A 669 -0.83 15.77 15.05
N GLY A 670 -1.11 14.91 16.03
CA GLY A 670 -0.87 13.48 15.94
C GLY A 670 -1.65 12.85 14.78
N GLY A 671 -2.94 13.12 14.69
CA GLY A 671 -3.80 12.60 13.62
C GLY A 671 -3.30 12.97 12.23
N ILE A 672 -2.93 14.23 12.00
CA ILE A 672 -2.39 14.70 10.71
C ILE A 672 -1.06 14.01 10.37
N LEU A 673 -0.11 13.96 11.32
CA LEU A 673 1.22 13.42 11.07
C LEU A 673 1.22 11.90 10.86
N TYR A 674 0.33 11.19 11.56
CA TYR A 674 0.21 9.73 11.47
C TYR A 674 -0.81 9.26 10.42
N MET A 675 -1.57 10.15 9.77
CA MET A 675 -2.59 9.79 8.77
C MET A 675 -2.04 8.93 7.63
N CYS A 676 -0.80 9.18 7.19
CA CYS A 676 -0.16 8.43 6.10
C CYS A 676 0.31 7.02 6.50
N ARG A 677 0.25 6.69 7.78
CA ARG A 677 0.83 5.48 8.36
C ARG A 677 -0.29 4.53 8.81
N LEU A 678 -0.21 3.28 8.34
CA LEU A 678 -1.21 2.26 8.68
C LEU A 678 -0.81 1.42 9.90
N ASP A 679 0.40 1.62 10.43
CA ASP A 679 0.89 0.88 11.61
C ASP A 679 0.39 1.45 12.93
N TYR A 680 -0.29 2.59 12.91
CA TYR A 680 -0.87 3.22 14.09
C TYR A 680 -2.35 3.49 13.83
N ALA A 681 -3.22 3.09 14.76
CA ALA A 681 -4.62 3.46 14.69
C ALA A 681 -4.76 4.93 15.08
N THR A 682 -5.46 5.71 14.25
CA THR A 682 -5.80 7.10 14.61
C THR A 682 -6.78 7.16 15.78
N THR A 683 -7.50 6.06 16.00
CA THR A 683 -8.41 5.83 17.11
C THR A 683 -7.67 5.31 18.34
N GLY A 684 -8.24 5.49 19.54
CA GLY A 684 -7.65 4.95 20.77
C GLY A 684 -7.66 3.41 20.81
N ARG A 685 -6.83 2.79 21.67
CA ARG A 685 -6.61 1.32 21.72
C ARG A 685 -7.86 0.44 21.74
N LYS A 686 -8.96 0.90 22.36
CA LYS A 686 -10.23 0.17 22.41
C LYS A 686 -11.06 0.23 21.12
N LEU A 687 -10.73 1.16 20.23
CA LEU A 687 -11.44 1.43 18.97
C LEU A 687 -10.56 1.15 17.74
N GLU A 688 -9.45 0.42 17.92
CA GLU A 688 -8.54 0.03 16.84
C GLU A 688 -9.24 -0.78 15.74
N THR A 689 -10.24 -1.58 16.11
CA THR A 689 -11.02 -2.39 15.16
C THR A 689 -11.91 -1.56 14.24
N MET A 690 -12.18 -0.29 14.57
CA MET A 690 -12.93 0.62 13.70
C MET A 690 -12.05 1.25 12.62
N ASP A 691 -10.73 1.22 12.78
CA ASP A 691 -9.80 1.74 11.79
C ASP A 691 -9.50 0.65 10.75
N GLU A 692 -10.12 0.77 9.58
CA GLU A 692 -9.92 -0.18 8.49
C GLU A 692 -8.47 -0.19 7.96
N GLY A 693 -7.78 0.95 8.03
CA GLY A 693 -6.37 1.05 7.64
C GLY A 693 -5.49 0.21 8.57
N PHE A 694 -5.69 0.35 9.88
CA PHE A 694 -4.98 -0.45 10.88
C PHE A 694 -5.36 -1.95 10.81
N SER A 695 -6.63 -2.28 10.60
CA SER A 695 -7.08 -3.67 10.39
C SER A 695 -6.43 -4.31 9.16
N ALA A 696 -6.34 -3.58 8.04
CA ALA A 696 -5.63 -4.01 6.84
C ALA A 696 -4.15 -4.31 7.10
N TYR A 697 -3.48 -3.46 7.89
CA TYR A 697 -2.10 -3.67 8.30
C TYR A 697 -1.93 -4.90 9.21
N CYS A 698 -2.80 -5.08 10.21
CA CYS A 698 -2.78 -6.25 11.09
C CYS A 698 -2.99 -7.55 10.29
N GLY A 699 -3.98 -7.57 9.39
CA GLY A 699 -4.22 -8.70 8.49
C GLY A 699 -3.01 -9.00 7.60
N PHE A 700 -2.32 -7.98 7.10
CA PHE A 700 -1.08 -8.13 6.36
C PHE A 700 0.04 -8.79 7.19
N ILE A 701 0.31 -8.30 8.41
CA ILE A 701 1.36 -8.87 9.27
C ILE A 701 1.05 -10.32 9.65
N HIS A 702 -0.20 -10.62 10.04
CA HIS A 702 -0.61 -11.98 10.40
C HIS A 702 -0.51 -12.95 9.22
N MET A 703 -0.84 -12.51 8.00
CA MET A 703 -0.72 -13.32 6.79
C MET A 703 0.75 -13.57 6.41
N GLU A 704 1.61 -12.55 6.49
CA GLU A 704 3.05 -12.72 6.29
C GLU A 704 3.66 -13.64 7.35
N CYS A 705 3.28 -13.51 8.61
CA CYS A 705 3.76 -14.39 9.68
C CYS A 705 3.39 -15.86 9.42
N ALA A 706 2.13 -16.12 9.06
CA ALA A 706 1.61 -17.47 8.84
C ALA A 706 2.29 -18.20 7.67
N HIS A 707 2.58 -17.51 6.57
CA HIS A 707 3.15 -18.12 5.37
C HIS A 707 4.68 -18.02 5.30
N ARG A 708 5.29 -17.14 6.09
CA ARG A 708 6.70 -16.78 5.95
C ARG A 708 7.51 -16.92 7.23
N HIS A 709 7.04 -17.73 8.18
CA HIS A 709 7.78 -17.99 9.40
C HIS A 709 9.13 -18.68 9.10
N PRO A 710 10.28 -18.04 9.35
CA PRO A 710 11.59 -18.52 8.88
C PRO A 710 11.96 -19.88 9.47
N VAL A 711 11.60 -20.12 10.73
CA VAL A 711 11.85 -21.42 11.40
C VAL A 711 11.02 -22.54 10.79
N MET A 712 9.77 -22.27 10.39
CA MET A 712 8.89 -23.29 9.81
C MET A 712 9.33 -23.65 8.40
N LEU A 713 9.70 -22.65 7.59
CA LEU A 713 10.25 -22.85 6.25
C LEU A 713 11.57 -23.62 6.30
N PHE A 714 12.47 -23.27 7.23
CA PHE A 714 13.71 -24.01 7.43
C PHE A 714 13.45 -25.46 7.87
N PHE A 715 12.53 -25.68 8.81
CA PHE A 715 12.17 -27.03 9.28
C PHE A 715 11.58 -27.89 8.15
N ALA A 716 10.61 -27.36 7.41
CA ALA A 716 9.97 -28.07 6.30
C ALA A 716 10.97 -28.40 5.19
N SER A 717 11.86 -27.46 4.85
CA SER A 717 12.89 -27.67 3.84
C SER A 717 13.96 -28.67 4.28
N HIS A 718 14.32 -28.69 5.56
CA HIS A 718 15.21 -29.70 6.14
C HIS A 718 14.58 -31.10 6.06
N LEU A 719 13.30 -31.24 6.44
CA LEU A 719 12.56 -32.50 6.38
C LEU A 719 12.42 -33.01 4.94
N LEU A 720 12.13 -32.13 4.00
CA LEU A 720 12.05 -32.46 2.58
C LEU A 720 13.41 -32.92 2.03
N ARG A 721 14.50 -32.24 2.41
CA ARG A 721 15.86 -32.65 2.02
C ARG A 721 16.22 -34.02 2.60
N GLN A 722 15.85 -34.30 3.85
CA GLN A 722 16.06 -35.61 4.46
C GLN A 722 15.23 -36.71 3.78
N TYR A 723 14.01 -36.40 3.36
CA TYR A 723 13.17 -37.34 2.62
C TYR A 723 13.72 -37.66 1.23
N LEU A 724 14.28 -36.66 0.53
CA LEU A 724 14.86 -36.82 -0.80
C LEU A 724 16.28 -37.42 -0.77
N GLY A 725 17.03 -37.19 0.31
CA GLY A 725 18.33 -37.82 0.52
C GLY A 725 18.17 -39.29 0.92
N SER A 726 19.04 -40.17 0.41
CA SER A 726 19.24 -41.49 0.98
C SER A 726 19.55 -41.33 2.47
N SER A 727 18.62 -41.71 3.34
CA SER A 727 18.79 -41.63 4.78
C SER A 727 20.05 -42.40 5.17
N THR A 728 21.12 -41.68 5.51
CA THR A 728 22.11 -42.23 6.42
C THR A 728 21.35 -42.54 7.70
N LYS A 729 21.16 -43.84 8.00
CA LYS A 729 20.48 -44.30 9.21
C LYS A 729 21.31 -43.85 10.42
N VAL A 730 21.10 -42.63 10.88
CA VAL A 730 21.69 -42.15 12.13
C VAL A 730 21.09 -43.01 13.25
N SER A 731 21.96 -43.62 14.07
CA SER A 731 21.54 -44.54 15.14
C SER A 731 20.44 -43.93 16.02
N ARG A 732 19.40 -44.72 16.31
CA ARG A 732 18.33 -44.35 17.26
C ARG A 732 18.90 -43.97 18.63
N ALA A 733 20.03 -44.58 19.03
CA ALA A 733 20.69 -44.26 20.29
C ALA A 733 21.18 -42.80 20.33
N ARG A 734 21.75 -42.30 19.23
CA ARG A 734 22.24 -40.91 19.14
C ARG A 734 21.11 -39.89 19.26
N HIS A 735 19.95 -40.15 18.66
CA HIS A 735 18.76 -39.30 18.82
C HIS A 735 18.23 -39.29 20.26
N LYS A 736 18.20 -40.45 20.93
CA LYS A 736 17.81 -40.53 22.35
C LYS A 736 18.76 -39.73 23.24
N TRP A 737 20.06 -39.82 23.00
CA TRP A 737 21.07 -39.03 23.72
C TRP A 737 20.92 -37.52 23.48
N HIS A 738 20.77 -37.08 22.22
CA HIS A 738 20.52 -35.67 21.92
C HIS A 738 19.25 -35.15 22.59
N LEU A 739 18.17 -35.94 22.62
CA LEU A 739 16.95 -35.60 23.33
C LEU A 739 17.18 -35.50 24.85
N GLY A 740 17.93 -36.43 25.43
CA GLY A 740 18.30 -36.40 26.85
C GLY A 740 19.04 -35.12 27.22
N VAL A 741 20.10 -34.79 26.47
CA VAL A 741 20.89 -33.55 26.67
C VAL A 741 20.02 -32.30 26.51
N PHE A 742 19.15 -32.25 25.50
CA PHE A 742 18.24 -31.13 25.27
C PHE A 742 17.23 -30.93 26.41
N LEU A 743 16.70 -32.01 26.96
CA LEU A 743 15.75 -31.96 28.09
C LEU A 743 16.45 -31.57 29.40
N LEU A 744 17.68 -32.04 29.63
CA LEU A 744 18.46 -31.65 30.82
C LEU A 744 18.80 -30.15 30.82
N THR A 745 19.10 -29.59 29.65
CA THR A 745 19.36 -28.15 29.50
C THR A 745 18.09 -27.29 29.57
N ASN A 746 16.90 -27.87 29.36
CA ASN A 746 15.63 -27.15 29.33
C ASN A 746 14.55 -27.83 30.21
N PRO A 747 14.64 -27.71 31.54
CA PRO A 747 13.80 -28.49 32.47
C PRO A 747 12.30 -28.22 32.34
N ILE A 748 11.91 -26.99 31.99
CA ILE A 748 10.49 -26.61 31.77
C ILE A 748 9.84 -27.44 30.65
N LEU A 749 10.61 -27.81 29.63
CA LEU A 749 10.12 -28.62 28.52
C LEU A 749 9.83 -30.07 28.93
N ILE A 750 10.44 -30.57 30.01
CA ILE A 750 10.16 -31.92 30.53
C ILE A 750 8.70 -31.98 30.99
N TYR A 751 8.26 -30.99 31.77
CA TYR A 751 6.90 -30.93 32.27
C TYR A 751 5.89 -30.77 31.12
N ARG A 752 6.15 -29.83 30.20
CA ARG A 752 5.30 -29.61 29.02
C ARG A 752 5.21 -30.86 28.13
N ARG A 753 6.33 -31.57 27.94
CA ARG A 753 6.36 -32.81 27.14
C ARG A 753 5.55 -33.92 27.81
N LYS A 754 5.69 -34.13 29.12
CA LYS A 754 4.89 -35.12 29.86
C LYS A 754 3.40 -34.80 29.77
N ALA A 755 3.01 -33.55 30.00
CA ALA A 755 1.62 -33.09 29.88
C ALA A 755 1.07 -33.29 28.46
N TYR A 756 1.86 -32.97 27.43
CA TYR A 756 1.47 -33.18 26.03
C TYR A 756 1.27 -34.65 25.69
N LEU A 757 2.19 -35.53 26.09
CA LEU A 757 2.08 -36.98 25.86
C LEU A 757 0.89 -37.59 26.60
N ALA A 758 0.61 -37.15 27.83
CA ALA A 758 -0.57 -37.56 28.58
C ALA A 758 -1.87 -37.18 27.84
N ARG A 759 -1.97 -35.94 27.36
CA ARG A 759 -3.12 -35.48 26.54
C ARG A 759 -3.24 -36.28 25.24
N PHE A 760 -2.12 -36.57 24.58
CA PHE A 760 -2.12 -37.35 23.34
C PHE A 760 -2.67 -38.77 23.56
N HIS A 761 -2.18 -39.48 24.59
CA HIS A 761 -2.68 -40.81 24.93
C HIS A 761 -4.16 -40.83 25.34
N ILE A 762 -4.64 -39.80 26.04
CA ILE A 762 -6.07 -39.65 26.35
C ILE A 762 -6.89 -39.47 25.07
N THR A 763 -6.40 -38.65 24.13
CA THR A 763 -7.07 -38.40 22.85
C THR A 763 -7.09 -39.65 21.97
N GLU A 764 -5.98 -40.39 21.94
CA GLU A 764 -5.86 -41.66 21.23
C GLU A 764 -6.79 -42.73 21.82
N LYS A 765 -6.84 -42.88 23.15
CA LYS A 765 -7.83 -43.75 23.82
C LYS A 765 -9.27 -43.34 23.51
N ARG A 766 -9.57 -42.03 23.46
CA ARG A 766 -10.91 -41.53 23.11
C ARG A 766 -11.28 -41.82 21.66
N LEU A 767 -10.33 -41.73 20.73
CA LEU A 767 -10.49 -42.13 19.33
C LEU A 767 -10.65 -43.64 19.16
N MET A 768 -9.95 -44.45 19.98
CA MET A 768 -10.14 -45.90 20.03
C MET A 768 -11.52 -46.28 20.58
N LEU A 769 -12.00 -45.60 21.64
CA LEU A 769 -13.35 -45.80 22.20
C LEU A 769 -14.48 -45.36 21.24
N MET A 770 -14.21 -44.44 20.31
CA MET A 770 -15.14 -44.02 19.26
C MET A 770 -15.12 -44.90 17.99
N GLY A 771 -14.39 -46.03 17.99
CA GLY A 771 -14.48 -47.05 16.93
C GLY A 771 -13.91 -46.69 15.55
N LEU A 772 -13.20 -45.57 15.41
CA LEU A 772 -12.65 -45.13 14.12
C LEU A 772 -11.29 -45.80 13.81
N LYS A 773 -11.31 -47.09 13.48
CA LYS A 773 -10.13 -47.81 12.98
C LYS A 773 -9.73 -47.27 11.60
N GLY A 774 -8.58 -46.61 11.52
CA GLY A 774 -7.82 -46.49 10.27
C GLY A 774 -6.69 -47.50 10.33
N SER A 775 -6.71 -48.51 9.46
CA SER A 775 -5.66 -49.50 9.26
C SER A 775 -4.27 -48.87 9.25
N GLN A 776 -3.44 -49.20 10.24
CA GLN A 776 -2.00 -49.03 10.16
C GLN A 776 -1.36 -50.36 10.53
N THR A 777 -0.74 -50.96 9.52
CA THR A 777 0.09 -52.17 9.57
C THR A 777 1.29 -51.97 10.50
N ASP A 778 1.46 -52.93 11.40
CA ASP A 778 2.67 -53.44 12.05
C ASP A 778 3.93 -52.57 11.96
N CYS A 779 4.16 -51.83 13.05
CA CYS A 779 5.49 -51.50 13.56
C CYS A 779 5.30 -51.20 15.04
N ILE A 780 5.47 -52.19 15.92
CA ILE A 780 6.07 -52.12 17.26
C ILE A 780 5.84 -53.49 17.94
N GLU A 781 6.93 -54.25 18.07
CA GLU A 781 7.02 -55.40 18.98
C GLU A 781 6.92 -54.92 20.44
N GLN A 782 6.22 -55.75 21.23
CA GLN A 782 5.97 -55.62 22.66
C GLN A 782 7.28 -55.64 23.48
N PRO A 783 7.37 -54.90 24.60
CA PRO A 783 8.18 -55.32 25.72
C PRO A 783 7.34 -56.20 26.67
N THR A 784 8.01 -57.22 27.18
CA THR A 784 7.53 -58.30 28.04
C THR A 784 7.05 -57.84 29.42
N HIS A 785 6.14 -58.66 29.97
CA HIS A 785 5.41 -58.54 31.24
C HIS A 785 6.26 -58.48 32.52
N LYS A 786 5.56 -57.99 33.59
CA LYS A 786 5.75 -58.05 35.06
C LYS A 786 6.04 -56.64 35.64
N THR A 787 5.29 -56.08 36.58
CA THR A 787 4.55 -56.63 37.73
C THR A 787 3.41 -55.69 38.17
N ASN A 788 2.46 -56.25 38.92
CA ASN A 788 1.20 -55.69 39.44
C ASN A 788 1.34 -54.59 40.52
N GLN A 789 0.19 -53.94 40.78
CA GLN A 789 -0.28 -53.29 42.03
C GLN A 789 0.20 -51.86 42.36
N HIS A 790 -0.62 -50.86 42.01
CA HIS A 790 -1.44 -50.09 42.97
C HIS A 790 -2.25 -49.04 42.21
N VAL A 791 -3.57 -49.24 42.13
CA VAL A 791 -4.55 -48.23 41.73
C VAL A 791 -5.43 -47.96 42.94
N SER A 792 -5.34 -46.76 43.50
CA SER A 792 -6.46 -46.04 44.10
C SER A 792 -6.04 -44.63 44.51
N ASN A 793 -6.95 -43.69 44.25
CA ASN A 793 -7.06 -42.35 44.81
C ASN A 793 -6.19 -41.24 44.20
N ILE A 794 -6.74 -40.56 43.18
CA ILE A 794 -6.66 -39.10 43.10
C ILE A 794 -8.06 -38.57 42.81
N SER A 795 -8.52 -37.75 43.76
CA SER A 795 -9.83 -37.14 43.94
C SER A 795 -10.21 -36.11 42.88
N GLN A 796 -11.52 -36.02 42.61
CA GLN A 796 -12.23 -35.11 41.69
C GLN A 796 -12.12 -33.59 42.01
N VAL A 797 -11.21 -33.15 42.88
CA VAL A 797 -11.17 -31.77 43.38
C VAL A 797 -10.33 -30.82 42.50
N ASP A 798 -9.38 -31.34 41.71
CA ASP A 798 -8.46 -30.49 40.91
C ASP A 798 -9.05 -29.96 39.57
N MET A 799 -10.28 -30.34 39.19
CA MET A 799 -10.83 -29.92 37.88
C MET A 799 -11.52 -28.55 37.93
N ASN A 800 -11.93 -28.07 39.10
CA ASN A 800 -12.62 -26.78 39.23
C ASN A 800 -11.65 -25.59 39.39
N ASP A 801 -10.47 -25.80 39.98
CA ASP A 801 -9.46 -24.74 40.13
C ASP A 801 -8.74 -24.39 38.81
N LEU A 802 -8.70 -25.32 37.85
CA LEU A 802 -8.11 -25.10 36.53
C LEU A 802 -9.05 -24.37 35.55
N MET A 803 -10.35 -24.31 35.83
CA MET A 803 -11.33 -23.57 35.02
C MET A 803 -11.43 -22.09 35.41
N GLN A 804 -11.05 -21.71 36.64
CA GLN A 804 -11.03 -20.30 37.06
C GLN A 804 -9.77 -19.51 36.61
N GLN A 805 -8.68 -20.19 36.24
CA GLN A 805 -7.47 -19.50 35.75
C GLN A 805 -7.49 -19.13 34.26
N GLN A 806 -8.55 -19.47 33.50
CA GLN A 806 -8.69 -19.07 32.09
C GLN A 806 -9.44 -17.75 31.86
N GLN A 807 -9.86 -17.04 32.92
CA GLN A 807 -10.46 -15.70 32.81
C GLN A 807 -9.51 -14.54 33.13
N TYR A 808 -8.25 -14.81 33.45
CA TYR A 808 -7.22 -13.78 33.64
C TYR A 808 -5.88 -14.25 33.06
N PHE A 809 -5.74 -14.26 31.74
CA PHE A 809 -4.45 -14.10 31.05
C PHE A 809 -4.66 -13.67 29.60
#